data_AF-A0A7W0ZAG1-F1
#
_entry.id   AF-A0A7W0ZAG1-F1
#
_cell.length_a   1.000
_cell.length_b   1.000
_cell.length_c   1.000
_cell.angle_alpha   90.00
_cell.angle_beta   90.00
_cell.angle_gamma   90.00
#
_symmetry.space_group_name_H-M   'P 1'
#
loop_
_entity.id
_entity.type
_entity.pdbx_description
1 polymer ?
#
loop_
_entity_poly.entity_id
_entity_poly.type
_entity_poly.pdbx_seq_one_letter_code
_entity_poly.pdbx_strand_id
1 'polypeptide(L)'
;EGITGWAVEHRKPVLSNQAHLDPRVRFVPGTPVDPEALIVVPLVARGTLKGTLNVYRIGDEASFTEQEFELARRFGDAAALALDNAHTRARLEHQAQTDSLTGLYNHRYFHERLRHELTRASGTHAGVALVMMDIDDFKKVNDVYGHAIGDQMLAEFADHLRQAARATDVVCRIGGEEFAVIVPAGTRGQAVALASRLAKELDKTDFQVAGAIGVSIGVAHGPEHAASARELIACAEAAMMTAKARGKNQVVVFDAADTERPGTVTPRQDLRSIAHLKMLQSVGAKLNRLTKVGEIGMTVANELRLLLDYHNCRVFLRRNEELVPIAFQGELTAPKETALELLATSVGVGFTGHVAETGRSLLLGDASNCPFSVRVEGTEEIAESIIAVPLNYGARVIGTIVVSKLGLNQFDEDDLRLLEVLAGHAAVALENANLYESQRREAESAHALLAFGRELAEAEGLDRVLELVVQGSARILGAPHASLWLQGSATGALVCRAAVGYDEDRRILERRFTPEAIASSTSALEPYLLTPEQNAALADPSRGGSGDYAIAPLVVDGRWGAIAVASPPEQSFGERELELLGGLAHQAKLAIANASSFESLERTFLSTVEALANALEARDEYTSSHARWITDTALRVGAELGLDGDALKRLELGALFHDIGKIGIPNSILLKPGPLTDEERALIELHPELGAKILAPIDQLSDVCSIVRACHERWDGAGYPDRKAGEEIPLEARIIFTCDAFHAMTTDRPYRKRLSADEALARLAEASGTQFDPAVVEICLRVLQARWKETRAQSL
;
A
#
# COMPACT_ATOMS: atom_id res chain seq x y z
N GLU A 1 -43.48 -3.70 11.94
CA GLU A 1 -43.98 -3.49 13.33
C GLU A 1 -43.15 -4.31 14.32
N GLY A 2 -43.27 -4.08 15.62
CA GLY A 2 -42.48 -4.79 16.63
C GLY A 2 -41.09 -4.19 16.87
N ILE A 3 -40.32 -4.73 17.81
CA ILE A 3 -38.94 -4.32 18.13
C ILE A 3 -38.06 -4.37 16.88
N THR A 4 -38.15 -5.45 16.09
CA THR A 4 -37.41 -5.58 14.83
C THR A 4 -37.80 -4.53 13.81
N GLY A 5 -39.10 -4.25 13.66
CA GLY A 5 -39.58 -3.22 12.74
C GLY A 5 -39.09 -1.83 13.13
N TRP A 6 -39.07 -1.51 14.43
CA TRP A 6 -38.55 -0.23 14.92
C TRP A 6 -37.05 -0.07 14.62
N ALA A 7 -36.25 -1.12 14.86
CA ALA A 7 -34.81 -1.13 14.59
C ALA A 7 -34.49 -0.92 13.09
N VAL A 8 -35.31 -1.50 12.21
CA VAL A 8 -35.23 -1.31 10.75
C VAL A 8 -35.55 0.12 10.35
N GLU A 9 -36.68 0.64 10.81
CA GLU A 9 -37.18 1.96 10.46
C GLU A 9 -36.20 3.06 10.87
N HIS A 10 -35.65 2.94 12.08
CA HIS A 10 -34.72 3.92 12.66
C HIS A 10 -33.26 3.64 12.31
N ARG A 11 -32.96 2.49 11.68
CA ARG A 11 -31.60 2.01 11.37
C ARG A 11 -30.68 2.00 12.58
N LYS A 12 -31.22 1.62 13.75
CA LYS A 12 -30.48 1.55 15.01
C LYS A 12 -30.56 0.14 15.59
N PRO A 13 -29.43 -0.44 16.05
CA PRO A 13 -29.47 -1.70 16.76
C PRO A 13 -30.17 -1.54 18.11
N VAL A 14 -30.82 -2.60 18.57
CA VAL A 14 -31.60 -2.62 19.81
C VAL A 14 -31.18 -3.83 20.63
N LEU A 15 -30.86 -3.60 21.90
CA LEU A 15 -30.76 -4.62 22.92
C LEU A 15 -31.95 -4.49 23.88
N SER A 16 -32.68 -5.59 24.10
CA SER A 16 -33.76 -5.64 25.09
C SER A 16 -33.65 -6.94 25.88
N ASN A 17 -33.20 -6.86 27.13
CA ASN A 17 -33.06 -8.04 28.02
C ASN A 17 -34.40 -8.51 28.61
N GLN A 18 -35.49 -7.78 28.37
CA GLN A 18 -36.85 -8.17 28.72
C GLN A 18 -37.75 -7.87 27.51
N ALA A 19 -37.49 -8.52 26.38
CA ALA A 19 -38.14 -8.17 25.11
C ALA A 19 -39.66 -8.39 25.16
N HIS A 20 -40.12 -9.41 25.91
CA HIS A 20 -41.53 -9.66 26.21
C HIS A 20 -42.25 -8.53 26.99
N LEU A 21 -41.51 -7.64 27.66
CA LEU A 21 -42.04 -6.46 28.36
C LEU A 21 -41.73 -5.15 27.64
N ASP A 22 -40.99 -5.20 26.52
CA ASP A 22 -40.62 -4.00 25.77
C ASP A 22 -41.88 -3.34 25.19
N PRO A 23 -42.07 -2.02 25.35
CA PRO A 23 -43.27 -1.33 24.86
C PRO A 23 -43.44 -1.43 23.33
N ARG A 24 -42.38 -1.78 22.60
CA ARG A 24 -42.39 -1.97 21.14
C ARG A 24 -42.70 -3.41 20.73
N VAL A 25 -42.84 -4.35 21.66
CA VAL A 25 -43.06 -5.76 21.35
C VAL A 25 -44.39 -5.97 20.61
N ARG A 26 -44.36 -6.87 19.63
CA ARG A 26 -45.54 -7.36 18.93
C ARG A 26 -45.43 -8.87 18.88
N PHE A 27 -46.31 -9.56 19.60
CA PHE A 27 -46.34 -11.02 19.62
C PHE A 27 -46.94 -11.57 18.34
N VAL A 28 -46.31 -12.61 17.79
CA VAL A 28 -46.86 -13.35 16.66
C VAL A 28 -48.02 -14.21 17.19
N PRO A 29 -49.22 -14.17 16.58
CA PRO A 29 -50.33 -15.00 17.04
C PRO A 29 -49.96 -16.49 17.04
N GLY A 30 -50.10 -17.15 18.19
CA GLY A 30 -49.84 -18.58 18.34
C GLY A 30 -48.47 -18.96 18.95
N THR A 31 -47.60 -17.99 19.27
CA THR A 31 -46.35 -18.25 20.00
C THR A 31 -46.51 -18.04 21.52
N PRO A 32 -45.91 -18.89 22.38
CA PRO A 32 -45.90 -18.70 23.83
C PRO A 32 -45.17 -17.40 24.22
N VAL A 33 -45.62 -16.76 25.30
CA VAL A 33 -45.01 -15.55 25.86
C VAL A 33 -44.03 -15.97 26.95
N ASP A 34 -42.86 -16.43 26.52
CA ASP A 34 -41.77 -16.77 27.43
C ASP A 34 -40.88 -15.54 27.66
N PRO A 35 -40.32 -15.37 28.86
CA PRO A 35 -39.31 -14.35 29.10
C PRO A 35 -38.13 -14.54 28.14
N GLU A 36 -37.79 -13.49 27.39
CA GLU A 36 -36.71 -13.52 26.42
C GLU A 36 -35.90 -12.22 26.41
N ALA A 37 -34.62 -12.35 26.07
CA ALA A 37 -33.75 -11.27 25.67
C ALA A 37 -33.57 -11.28 24.14
N LEU A 38 -33.51 -10.10 23.54
CA LEU A 38 -33.44 -9.91 22.10
C LEU A 38 -32.40 -8.85 21.75
N ILE A 39 -31.48 -9.21 20.85
CA ILE A 39 -30.66 -8.27 20.09
C ILE A 39 -31.23 -8.19 18.67
N VAL A 40 -31.48 -6.97 18.21
CA VAL A 40 -31.80 -6.70 16.80
C VAL A 40 -30.71 -5.81 16.22
N VAL A 41 -30.10 -6.22 15.12
CA VAL A 41 -29.14 -5.42 14.36
C VAL A 41 -29.68 -5.23 12.94
N PRO A 42 -30.00 -3.99 12.52
CA PRO A 42 -30.34 -3.72 11.12
C PRO A 42 -29.09 -3.89 10.25
N LEU A 43 -29.21 -4.70 9.19
CA LEU A 43 -28.11 -4.95 8.26
C LEU A 43 -28.09 -3.84 7.22
N VAL A 44 -27.28 -2.80 7.45
CA VAL A 44 -27.16 -1.64 6.55
C VAL A 44 -25.80 -1.64 5.87
N ALA A 45 -25.80 -1.72 4.54
CA ALA A 45 -24.59 -1.62 3.74
C ALA A 45 -24.72 -0.46 2.77
N ARG A 46 -23.69 0.40 2.71
CA ARG A 46 -23.63 1.58 1.82
C ARG A 46 -24.89 2.45 1.90
N GLY A 47 -25.41 2.67 3.12
CA GLY A 47 -26.61 3.48 3.36
C GLY A 47 -27.95 2.83 2.99
N THR A 48 -27.92 1.58 2.51
CA THR A 48 -29.13 0.83 2.09
C THR A 48 -29.39 -0.33 3.05
N LEU A 49 -30.63 -0.47 3.51
CA LEU A 49 -31.05 -1.61 4.33
C LEU A 49 -31.08 -2.89 3.49
N LYS A 50 -30.40 -3.94 3.94
CA LYS A 50 -30.34 -5.26 3.31
C LYS A 50 -31.16 -6.32 4.03
N GLY A 51 -31.40 -6.13 5.33
CA GLY A 51 -32.16 -7.06 6.16
C GLY A 51 -31.99 -6.76 7.64
N THR A 52 -32.25 -7.76 8.49
CA THR A 52 -32.11 -7.68 9.94
C THR A 52 -31.50 -8.96 10.49
N LEU A 53 -30.61 -8.83 11.46
CA LEU A 53 -30.16 -9.93 12.31
C LEU A 53 -30.88 -9.84 13.65
N ASN A 54 -31.64 -10.88 13.99
CA ASN A 54 -32.29 -11.03 15.28
C ASN A 54 -31.63 -12.19 16.03
N VAL A 55 -31.15 -11.93 17.24
CA VAL A 55 -30.57 -12.94 18.13
C VAL A 55 -31.37 -12.94 19.42
N TYR A 56 -31.98 -14.07 19.77
CA TYR A 56 -32.84 -14.19 20.94
C TYR A 56 -32.32 -15.28 21.89
N ARG A 57 -32.57 -15.09 23.19
CA ARG A 57 -32.28 -16.05 24.27
C ARG A 57 -33.54 -16.14 25.14
N ILE A 58 -34.01 -17.35 25.40
CA ILE A 58 -35.28 -17.61 26.11
C ILE A 58 -34.98 -18.11 27.53
N GLY A 59 -35.74 -17.65 28.53
CA GLY A 59 -35.66 -18.02 29.95
C GLY A 59 -35.77 -16.83 30.90
N ASP A 60 -36.17 -17.09 32.16
CA ASP A 60 -36.37 -16.04 33.19
C ASP A 60 -35.10 -15.23 33.52
N GLU A 61 -33.92 -15.82 33.34
CA GLU A 61 -32.61 -15.17 33.52
C GLU A 61 -31.93 -14.80 32.19
N ALA A 62 -32.63 -14.93 31.06
CA ALA A 62 -32.05 -14.62 29.75
C ALA A 62 -31.68 -13.13 29.67
N SER A 63 -30.40 -12.87 29.44
CA SER A 63 -29.87 -11.53 29.20
C SER A 63 -28.68 -11.61 28.26
N PHE A 64 -28.42 -10.53 27.53
CA PHE A 64 -27.16 -10.30 26.83
C PHE A 64 -26.38 -9.18 27.50
N THR A 65 -25.07 -9.36 27.52
CA THR A 65 -24.11 -8.35 27.94
C THR A 65 -23.87 -7.32 26.84
N GLU A 66 -23.34 -6.14 27.22
CA GLU A 66 -22.87 -5.12 26.26
C GLU A 66 -21.81 -5.68 25.29
N GLN A 67 -20.94 -6.59 25.75
CA GLN A 67 -19.93 -7.21 24.89
C GLN A 67 -20.57 -8.11 23.83
N GLU A 68 -21.57 -8.91 24.19
CA GLU A 68 -22.33 -9.73 23.24
C GLU A 68 -23.13 -8.86 22.26
N PHE A 69 -23.66 -7.73 22.72
CA PHE A 69 -24.35 -6.77 21.87
C PHE A 69 -23.42 -6.13 20.83
N GLU A 70 -22.24 -5.66 21.24
CA GLU A 70 -21.24 -5.12 20.31
C GLU A 70 -20.72 -6.19 19.35
N LEU A 71 -20.55 -7.44 19.80
CA LEU A 71 -20.18 -8.55 18.93
C LEU A 71 -21.25 -8.79 17.86
N ALA A 72 -22.53 -8.85 18.25
CA ALA A 72 -23.64 -9.01 17.32
C ALA A 72 -23.73 -7.84 16.33
N ARG A 73 -23.43 -6.61 16.79
CA ARG A 73 -23.38 -5.42 15.92
C ARG A 73 -22.28 -5.53 14.87
N ARG A 74 -21.05 -5.89 15.28
CA ARG A 74 -19.92 -6.11 14.35
C ARG A 74 -20.19 -7.24 13.36
N PHE A 75 -20.80 -8.34 13.82
CA PHE A 75 -21.21 -9.43 12.94
C PHE A 75 -22.29 -8.99 11.95
N GLY A 76 -23.27 -8.20 12.40
CA GLY A 76 -24.28 -7.60 11.54
C GLY A 76 -23.68 -6.70 10.46
N ASP A 77 -22.71 -5.85 10.80
CA ASP A 77 -22.02 -5.00 9.83
C ASP A 77 -21.30 -5.83 8.75
N ALA A 78 -20.60 -6.90 9.15
CA ALA A 78 -19.93 -7.82 8.24
C ALA A 78 -20.92 -8.60 7.35
N ALA A 79 -22.02 -9.10 7.92
CA ALA A 79 -23.07 -9.81 7.20
C ALA A 79 -23.79 -8.89 6.20
N ALA A 80 -24.05 -7.63 6.57
CA ALA A 80 -24.66 -6.64 5.68
C ALA A 80 -23.80 -6.40 4.44
N LEU A 81 -22.48 -6.24 4.62
CA LEU A 81 -21.54 -6.06 3.52
C LEU A 81 -21.45 -7.31 2.62
N ALA A 82 -21.44 -8.50 3.21
CA ALA A 82 -21.42 -9.76 2.46
C ALA A 82 -22.68 -9.93 1.58
N LEU A 83 -23.87 -9.64 2.14
CA LEU A 83 -25.14 -9.67 1.39
C LEU A 83 -25.17 -8.64 0.26
N ASP A 84 -24.69 -7.42 0.51
CA ASP A 84 -24.59 -6.37 -0.50
C ASP A 84 -23.68 -6.77 -1.66
N ASN A 85 -22.52 -7.35 -1.34
CA ASN A 85 -21.58 -7.85 -2.34
C ASN A 85 -22.18 -9.01 -3.15
N ALA A 86 -22.85 -9.96 -2.50
CA ALA A 86 -23.49 -11.09 -3.17
C ALA A 86 -24.60 -10.64 -4.15
N HIS A 87 -25.48 -9.74 -3.71
CA HIS A 87 -26.53 -9.17 -4.57
C HIS A 87 -25.96 -8.35 -5.72
N THR A 88 -24.94 -7.52 -5.45
CA THR A 88 -24.28 -6.72 -6.48
C THR A 88 -23.63 -7.63 -7.52
N ARG A 89 -22.94 -8.68 -7.07
CA ARG A 89 -22.34 -9.68 -7.95
C ARG A 89 -23.38 -10.39 -8.79
N ALA A 90 -24.48 -10.88 -8.20
CA ALA A 90 -25.56 -11.55 -8.93
C ALA A 90 -26.19 -10.62 -9.98
N ARG A 91 -26.38 -9.33 -9.66
CA ARG A 91 -26.89 -8.33 -10.61
C ARG A 91 -25.90 -8.07 -11.74
N LEU A 92 -24.61 -7.94 -11.44
CA LEU A 92 -23.56 -7.74 -12.44
C LEU A 92 -23.42 -8.96 -13.35
N GLU A 93 -23.51 -10.17 -12.80
CA GLU A 93 -23.52 -11.43 -13.57
C GLU A 93 -24.74 -11.46 -14.52
N HIS A 94 -25.95 -11.13 -14.03
CA HIS A 94 -27.14 -11.06 -14.87
C HIS A 94 -27.00 -10.01 -15.99
N GLN A 95 -26.57 -8.79 -15.66
CA GLN A 95 -26.33 -7.72 -16.65
C GLN A 95 -25.23 -8.08 -17.66
N ALA A 96 -24.19 -8.81 -17.23
CA ALA A 96 -23.12 -9.28 -18.10
C ALA A 96 -23.56 -10.41 -19.05
N GLN A 97 -24.68 -11.09 -18.75
CA GLN A 97 -25.23 -12.20 -19.52
C GLN A 97 -26.41 -11.81 -20.41
N THR A 98 -27.03 -10.63 -20.20
CA THR A 98 -28.17 -10.14 -20.99
C THR A 98 -27.80 -9.03 -21.96
N ASP A 99 -28.57 -8.90 -23.04
CA ASP A 99 -28.54 -7.75 -23.96
C ASP A 99 -29.33 -6.58 -23.36
N SER A 100 -28.74 -5.39 -23.33
CA SER A 100 -29.30 -4.21 -22.66
C SER A 100 -30.56 -3.66 -23.33
N LEU A 101 -30.75 -3.91 -24.62
CA LEU A 101 -31.91 -3.39 -25.36
C LEU A 101 -33.11 -4.33 -25.24
N THR A 102 -32.90 -5.64 -25.40
CA THR A 102 -33.98 -6.62 -25.51
C THR A 102 -34.24 -7.41 -24.23
N GLY A 103 -33.31 -7.37 -23.27
CA GLY A 103 -33.36 -8.19 -22.05
C GLY A 103 -33.27 -9.70 -22.31
N LEU A 104 -32.95 -10.13 -23.54
CA LEU A 104 -32.62 -11.51 -23.86
C LEU A 104 -31.19 -11.83 -23.44
N TYR A 105 -30.79 -13.10 -23.48
CA TYR A 105 -29.40 -13.46 -23.27
C TYR A 105 -28.52 -12.92 -24.42
N ASN A 106 -27.32 -12.48 -24.09
CA ASN A 106 -26.41 -11.89 -25.07
C ASN A 106 -25.56 -12.95 -25.79
N HIS A 107 -24.82 -12.50 -26.81
CA HIS A 107 -23.91 -13.32 -27.59
C HIS A 107 -22.94 -14.16 -26.74
N ARG A 108 -22.40 -13.63 -25.64
CA ARG A 108 -21.47 -14.38 -24.78
C ARG A 108 -22.17 -15.56 -24.11
N TYR A 109 -23.32 -15.30 -23.49
CA TYR A 109 -24.10 -16.34 -22.82
C TYR A 109 -24.58 -17.43 -23.80
N PHE A 110 -24.94 -17.04 -25.03
CA PHE A 110 -25.28 -17.98 -26.10
C PHE A 110 -24.20 -19.04 -26.33
N HIS A 111 -22.94 -18.62 -26.55
CA HIS A 111 -21.82 -19.54 -26.82
C HIS A 111 -21.54 -20.46 -25.63
N GLU A 112 -21.55 -19.91 -24.42
CA GLU A 112 -21.31 -20.67 -23.19
C GLU A 112 -22.40 -21.71 -22.96
N ARG A 113 -23.67 -21.30 -23.08
CA ARG A 113 -24.82 -22.16 -22.88
C ARG A 113 -24.93 -23.25 -23.94
N LEU A 114 -24.67 -22.94 -25.21
CA LEU A 114 -24.71 -23.93 -26.29
C LEU A 114 -23.65 -25.03 -26.10
N ARG A 115 -22.41 -24.64 -25.74
CA ARG A 115 -21.35 -25.60 -25.40
C ARG A 115 -21.76 -26.50 -24.25
N HIS A 116 -22.28 -25.92 -23.17
CA HIS A 116 -22.73 -26.67 -22.01
C HIS A 116 -23.84 -27.67 -22.37
N GLU A 117 -24.83 -27.26 -23.18
CA GLU A 117 -25.92 -28.14 -23.60
C GLU A 117 -25.46 -29.28 -24.50
N LEU A 118 -24.52 -29.04 -25.42
CA LEU A 118 -23.95 -30.10 -26.26
C LEU A 118 -23.13 -31.11 -25.45
N THR A 119 -22.33 -30.65 -24.48
CA THR A 119 -21.61 -31.54 -23.55
C THR A 119 -22.57 -32.39 -22.74
N ARG A 120 -23.67 -31.79 -22.24
CA ARG A 120 -24.72 -32.49 -21.49
C ARG A 120 -25.47 -33.52 -22.36
N ALA A 121 -25.78 -33.16 -23.60
CA ALA A 121 -26.43 -34.04 -24.57
C ALA A 121 -25.57 -35.26 -24.93
N SER A 122 -24.25 -35.07 -25.07
CA SER A 122 -23.30 -36.17 -25.31
C SER A 122 -23.35 -37.26 -24.23
N GLY A 123 -23.52 -36.87 -22.96
CA GLY A 123 -23.66 -37.82 -21.84
C GLY A 123 -25.03 -38.49 -21.71
N THR A 124 -26.08 -37.95 -22.34
CA THR A 124 -27.48 -38.40 -22.16
C THR A 124 -28.13 -38.94 -23.43
N HIS A 125 -27.40 -38.98 -24.56
CA HIS A 125 -27.92 -39.32 -25.90
C HIS A 125 -29.11 -38.46 -26.35
N ALA A 126 -29.29 -37.28 -25.73
CA ALA A 126 -30.30 -36.31 -26.12
C ALA A 126 -29.77 -35.40 -27.24
N GLY A 127 -30.63 -34.93 -28.14
CA GLY A 127 -30.26 -33.97 -29.18
C GLY A 127 -30.32 -32.51 -28.70
N VAL A 128 -29.57 -31.63 -29.34
CA VAL A 128 -29.70 -30.16 -29.15
C VAL A 128 -30.00 -29.55 -30.50
N ALA A 129 -31.09 -28.80 -30.60
CA ALA A 129 -31.39 -28.07 -31.81
C ALA A 129 -31.04 -26.58 -31.64
N LEU A 130 -30.56 -25.99 -32.73
CA LEU A 130 -30.24 -24.57 -32.82
C LEU A 130 -31.10 -23.94 -33.92
N VAL A 131 -31.82 -22.88 -33.56
CA VAL A 131 -32.56 -22.03 -34.50
C VAL A 131 -31.86 -20.69 -34.56
N MET A 132 -31.37 -20.29 -35.72
CA MET A 132 -30.80 -18.95 -35.97
C MET A 132 -31.74 -18.14 -36.84
N MET A 133 -31.89 -16.87 -36.52
CA MET A 133 -32.87 -15.98 -37.12
C MET A 133 -32.22 -14.64 -37.42
N ASP A 134 -32.55 -14.08 -38.58
CA ASP A 134 -32.15 -12.74 -38.98
C ASP A 134 -33.35 -11.98 -39.55
N ILE A 135 -33.51 -10.74 -39.09
CA ILE A 135 -34.59 -9.87 -39.52
C ILE A 135 -34.29 -9.35 -40.92
N ASP A 136 -35.13 -9.71 -41.89
CA ASP A 136 -34.91 -9.35 -43.27
C ASP A 136 -35.04 -7.84 -43.50
N ASP A 137 -34.07 -7.26 -44.21
CA ASP A 137 -34.07 -5.84 -44.61
C ASP A 137 -34.13 -4.83 -43.42
N PHE A 138 -33.74 -5.22 -42.20
CA PHE A 138 -33.81 -4.36 -41.01
C PHE A 138 -33.04 -3.04 -41.16
N LYS A 139 -31.93 -3.02 -41.91
CA LYS A 139 -31.24 -1.77 -42.27
C LYS A 139 -32.18 -0.74 -42.94
N LYS A 140 -33.10 -1.17 -43.80
CA LYS A 140 -34.09 -0.27 -44.43
C LYS A 140 -35.04 0.32 -43.40
N VAL A 141 -35.42 -0.44 -42.37
CA VAL A 141 -36.25 0.05 -41.28
C VAL A 141 -35.52 1.18 -40.54
N ASN A 142 -34.24 0.99 -40.21
CA ASN A 142 -33.42 2.04 -39.59
C ASN A 142 -33.24 3.26 -40.50
N ASP A 143 -33.00 3.05 -41.79
CA ASP A 143 -32.76 4.13 -42.75
C ASP A 143 -34.02 4.97 -43.02
N VAL A 144 -35.22 4.36 -42.97
CA VAL A 144 -36.50 5.03 -43.26
C VAL A 144 -37.14 5.63 -42.01
N TYR A 145 -37.10 4.91 -40.88
CA TYR A 145 -37.84 5.26 -39.67
C TYR A 145 -36.94 5.68 -38.49
N GLY A 146 -35.63 5.56 -38.64
CA GLY A 146 -34.64 5.93 -37.63
C GLY A 146 -34.38 4.84 -36.60
N HIS A 147 -33.20 4.93 -35.96
CA HIS A 147 -32.72 3.92 -35.02
C HIS A 147 -33.62 3.72 -33.79
N ALA A 148 -34.31 4.75 -33.29
CA ALA A 148 -35.20 4.61 -32.14
C ALA A 148 -36.40 3.70 -32.42
N ILE A 149 -36.94 3.73 -33.64
CA ILE A 149 -38.02 2.84 -34.08
C ILE A 149 -37.48 1.43 -34.31
N GLY A 150 -36.28 1.30 -34.89
CA GLY A 150 -35.60 0.01 -35.01
C GLY A 150 -35.32 -0.65 -33.65
N ASP A 151 -34.93 0.13 -32.65
CA ASP A 151 -34.68 -0.36 -31.28
C ASP A 151 -35.97 -0.83 -30.59
N GLN A 152 -37.07 -0.10 -30.75
CA GLN A 152 -38.39 -0.51 -30.25
C GLN A 152 -38.85 -1.80 -30.92
N MET A 153 -38.65 -1.91 -32.24
CA MET A 153 -38.97 -3.11 -32.99
C MET A 153 -38.16 -4.33 -32.52
N LEU A 154 -36.86 -4.17 -32.24
CA LEU A 154 -36.02 -5.25 -31.70
C LEU A 154 -36.48 -5.71 -30.32
N ALA A 155 -36.91 -4.79 -29.45
CA ALA A 155 -37.48 -5.12 -28.14
C ALA A 155 -38.81 -5.89 -28.27
N GLU A 156 -39.70 -5.43 -29.15
CA GLU A 156 -40.97 -6.12 -29.42
C GLU A 156 -40.74 -7.50 -30.05
N PHE A 157 -39.80 -7.62 -30.99
CA PHE A 157 -39.40 -8.90 -31.58
C PHE A 157 -38.90 -9.89 -30.52
N ALA A 158 -38.07 -9.41 -29.60
CA ALA A 158 -37.56 -10.20 -28.49
C ALA A 158 -38.67 -10.71 -27.55
N ASP A 159 -39.69 -9.90 -27.29
CA ASP A 159 -40.84 -10.30 -26.48
C ASP A 159 -41.66 -11.41 -27.15
N HIS A 160 -41.86 -11.32 -28.48
CA HIS A 160 -42.50 -12.38 -29.24
C HIS A 160 -41.69 -13.69 -29.20
N LEU A 161 -40.37 -13.62 -29.35
CA LEU A 161 -39.50 -14.79 -29.20
C LEU A 161 -39.61 -15.42 -27.80
N ARG A 162 -39.63 -14.59 -26.75
CA ARG A 162 -39.73 -15.05 -25.36
C ARG A 162 -41.07 -15.73 -25.07
N GLN A 163 -42.16 -15.24 -25.65
CA GLN A 163 -43.51 -15.83 -25.48
C GLN A 163 -43.67 -17.15 -26.25
N ALA A 164 -43.03 -17.28 -27.41
CA ALA A 164 -43.09 -18.49 -28.21
C ALA A 164 -42.18 -19.61 -27.66
N ALA A 165 -41.07 -19.26 -27.02
CA ALA A 165 -40.13 -20.19 -26.42
C ALA A 165 -40.69 -20.87 -25.14
N ARG A 166 -40.25 -22.10 -24.88
CA ARG A 166 -40.56 -22.81 -23.62
C ARG A 166 -39.63 -22.34 -22.51
N ALA A 167 -39.99 -22.61 -21.25
CA ALA A 167 -39.14 -22.30 -20.09
C ALA A 167 -37.74 -22.95 -20.14
N THR A 168 -37.58 -24.04 -20.90
CA THR A 168 -36.30 -24.73 -21.11
C THR A 168 -35.49 -24.18 -22.27
N ASP A 169 -36.12 -23.44 -23.19
CA ASP A 169 -35.48 -22.91 -24.38
C ASP A 169 -34.72 -21.64 -24.02
N VAL A 170 -33.55 -21.44 -24.62
CA VAL A 170 -32.70 -20.27 -24.33
C VAL A 170 -32.73 -19.35 -25.52
N VAL A 171 -33.37 -18.20 -25.34
CA VAL A 171 -33.51 -17.16 -26.37
C VAL A 171 -32.42 -16.11 -26.20
N CYS A 172 -31.68 -15.88 -27.28
CA CYS A 172 -30.51 -15.00 -27.29
C CYS A 172 -30.60 -13.98 -28.44
N ARG A 173 -30.04 -12.80 -28.20
CA ARG A 173 -29.65 -11.86 -29.25
C ARG A 173 -28.14 -11.97 -29.47
N ILE A 174 -27.75 -12.36 -30.68
CA ILE A 174 -26.36 -12.69 -31.02
C ILE A 174 -25.68 -11.59 -31.86
N GLY A 175 -26.47 -10.74 -32.52
CA GLY A 175 -25.99 -9.64 -33.34
C GLY A 175 -26.93 -8.44 -33.35
N GLY A 176 -26.72 -7.52 -34.29
CA GLY A 176 -27.54 -6.31 -34.41
C GLY A 176 -29.01 -6.63 -34.71
N GLU A 177 -29.25 -7.45 -35.72
CA GLU A 177 -30.57 -7.90 -36.18
C GLU A 177 -30.72 -9.44 -36.12
N GLU A 178 -29.81 -10.11 -35.42
CA GLU A 178 -29.67 -11.57 -35.38
C GLU A 178 -30.01 -12.14 -33.99
N PHE A 179 -30.82 -13.18 -34.00
CA PHE A 179 -31.33 -13.87 -32.81
C PHE A 179 -31.09 -15.38 -32.94
N ALA A 180 -30.99 -16.05 -31.80
CA ALA A 180 -30.85 -17.49 -31.74
C ALA A 180 -31.69 -18.10 -30.62
N VAL A 181 -32.20 -19.30 -30.86
CA VAL A 181 -32.86 -20.11 -29.84
C VAL A 181 -32.16 -21.45 -29.73
N ILE A 182 -31.63 -21.74 -28.54
CA ILE A 182 -31.13 -23.07 -28.18
C ILE A 182 -32.31 -23.86 -27.65
N VAL A 183 -32.55 -25.04 -28.21
CA VAL A 183 -33.63 -25.96 -27.80
C VAL A 183 -32.98 -27.22 -27.19
N PRO A 184 -32.79 -27.26 -25.86
CA PRO A 184 -32.20 -28.41 -25.18
C PRO A 184 -33.11 -29.63 -25.26
N ALA A 185 -32.53 -30.82 -25.45
CA ALA A 185 -33.26 -32.08 -25.63
C ALA A 185 -34.30 -32.03 -26.78
N GLY A 186 -34.11 -31.14 -27.75
CA GLY A 186 -35.01 -30.93 -28.88
C GLY A 186 -34.76 -31.92 -30.02
N THR A 187 -35.83 -32.43 -30.63
CA THR A 187 -35.73 -33.13 -31.91
C THR A 187 -35.75 -32.14 -33.08
N ARG A 188 -35.22 -32.55 -34.24
CA ARG A 188 -35.32 -31.79 -35.50
C ARG A 188 -36.74 -31.31 -35.78
N GLY A 189 -37.74 -32.16 -35.58
CA GLY A 189 -39.15 -31.81 -35.79
C GLY A 189 -39.67 -30.73 -34.81
N GLN A 190 -39.24 -30.75 -33.55
CA GLN A 190 -39.62 -29.73 -32.57
C GLN A 190 -39.00 -28.36 -32.88
N ALA A 191 -37.75 -28.33 -33.32
CA ALA A 191 -37.07 -27.09 -33.71
C ALA A 191 -37.69 -26.47 -34.96
N VAL A 192 -38.04 -27.28 -35.96
CA VAL A 192 -38.77 -26.83 -37.15
C VAL A 192 -40.17 -26.33 -36.81
N ALA A 193 -40.87 -27.00 -35.89
CA ALA A 193 -42.19 -26.54 -35.43
C ALA A 193 -42.10 -25.20 -34.69
N LEU A 194 -41.07 -25.00 -33.85
CA LEU A 194 -40.79 -23.73 -33.20
C LEU A 194 -40.50 -22.63 -34.23
N ALA A 195 -39.58 -22.87 -35.16
CA ALA A 195 -39.22 -21.94 -36.23
C ALA A 195 -40.42 -21.57 -37.12
N SER A 196 -41.24 -22.56 -37.49
CA SER A 196 -42.43 -22.33 -38.34
C SER A 196 -43.52 -21.57 -37.62
N ARG A 197 -43.72 -21.82 -36.32
CA ARG A 197 -44.65 -21.06 -35.48
C ARG A 197 -44.19 -19.62 -35.34
N LEU A 198 -42.90 -19.41 -35.05
CA LEU A 198 -42.29 -18.08 -34.96
C LEU A 198 -42.46 -17.31 -36.27
N ALA A 199 -42.10 -17.90 -37.42
CA ALA A 199 -42.28 -17.27 -38.71
C ALA A 199 -43.75 -16.87 -38.96
N LYS A 200 -44.70 -17.73 -38.63
CA LYS A 200 -46.14 -17.47 -38.83
C LYS A 200 -46.72 -16.43 -37.87
N GLU A 201 -46.23 -16.38 -36.64
CA GLU A 201 -46.62 -15.36 -35.66
C GLU A 201 -46.08 -14.00 -36.08
N LEU A 202 -44.80 -13.93 -36.45
CA LEU A 202 -44.13 -12.69 -36.85
C LEU A 202 -44.66 -12.14 -38.19
N ASP A 203 -45.04 -12.99 -39.14
CA ASP A 203 -45.67 -12.60 -40.41
C ASP A 203 -47.06 -11.95 -40.22
N LYS A 204 -47.70 -12.20 -39.06
CA LYS A 204 -49.01 -11.63 -38.71
C LYS A 204 -48.92 -10.45 -37.73
N THR A 205 -47.77 -10.23 -37.14
CA THR A 205 -47.54 -9.12 -36.21
C THR A 205 -47.34 -7.85 -37.03
N ASP A 206 -48.18 -6.85 -36.78
CA ASP A 206 -48.01 -5.52 -37.34
C ASP A 206 -47.13 -4.70 -36.39
N PHE A 207 -45.85 -4.52 -36.74
CA PHE A 207 -44.88 -3.76 -35.95
C PHE A 207 -45.08 -2.26 -36.17
N GLN A 208 -46.24 -1.75 -35.78
CA GLN A 208 -46.63 -0.33 -35.85
C GLN A 208 -46.20 0.35 -37.16
N VAL A 209 -45.26 1.31 -37.09
CA VAL A 209 -44.84 2.19 -38.20
C VAL A 209 -44.06 1.44 -39.29
N ALA A 210 -43.51 0.24 -38.99
CA ALA A 210 -42.67 -0.53 -39.90
C ALA A 210 -43.42 -1.58 -40.75
N GLY A 211 -44.67 -1.92 -40.41
CA GLY A 211 -45.49 -2.92 -41.11
C GLY A 211 -45.06 -4.38 -40.87
N ALA A 212 -45.41 -5.28 -41.79
CA ALA A 212 -45.03 -6.69 -41.72
C ALA A 212 -43.54 -6.90 -42.07
N ILE A 213 -42.85 -7.71 -41.27
CA ILE A 213 -41.41 -7.96 -41.40
C ILE A 213 -41.14 -9.43 -41.71
N GLY A 214 -40.28 -9.67 -42.69
CA GLY A 214 -39.80 -11.00 -43.02
C GLY A 214 -38.68 -11.45 -42.08
N VAL A 215 -38.62 -12.75 -41.81
CA VAL A 215 -37.51 -13.34 -41.05
C VAL A 215 -36.95 -14.55 -41.77
N SER A 216 -35.63 -14.54 -41.98
CA SER A 216 -34.91 -15.68 -42.51
C SER A 216 -34.46 -16.57 -41.34
N ILE A 217 -34.88 -17.84 -41.33
CA ILE A 217 -34.63 -18.76 -40.21
C ILE A 217 -33.87 -19.99 -40.69
N GLY A 218 -32.74 -20.28 -40.04
CA GLY A 218 -31.96 -21.49 -40.22
C GLY A 218 -32.07 -22.44 -39.03
N VAL A 219 -32.25 -23.73 -39.29
CA VAL A 219 -32.36 -24.76 -38.24
C VAL A 219 -31.28 -25.83 -38.42
N ALA A 220 -30.54 -26.12 -37.36
CA ALA A 220 -29.60 -27.25 -37.29
C ALA A 220 -29.82 -28.10 -36.05
N HIS A 221 -29.41 -29.37 -36.13
CA HIS A 221 -29.59 -30.36 -35.06
C HIS A 221 -28.28 -31.08 -34.76
N GLY A 222 -27.88 -31.11 -33.50
CA GLY A 222 -26.78 -31.93 -32.99
C GLY A 222 -27.33 -33.19 -32.33
N PRO A 223 -26.73 -34.37 -32.55
CA PRO A 223 -25.46 -34.59 -33.25
C PRO A 223 -25.57 -34.82 -34.77
N GLU A 224 -26.79 -34.82 -35.35
CA GLU A 224 -27.04 -35.19 -36.76
C GLU A 224 -26.21 -34.36 -37.77
N HIS A 225 -26.16 -33.05 -37.59
CA HIS A 225 -25.46 -32.13 -38.49
C HIS A 225 -24.07 -31.75 -37.99
N ALA A 226 -23.83 -31.78 -36.67
CA ALA A 226 -22.58 -31.36 -36.06
C ALA A 226 -22.46 -31.86 -34.61
N ALA A 227 -21.23 -32.21 -34.20
CA ALA A 227 -20.91 -32.62 -32.82
C ALA A 227 -20.35 -31.48 -31.96
N SER A 228 -19.82 -30.42 -32.59
CA SER A 228 -19.28 -29.25 -31.89
C SER A 228 -20.20 -28.03 -31.98
N ALA A 229 -20.12 -27.15 -30.98
CA ALA A 229 -20.90 -25.91 -30.96
C ALA A 229 -20.59 -25.01 -32.17
N ARG A 230 -19.32 -24.93 -32.57
CA ARG A 230 -18.88 -24.11 -33.71
C ARG A 230 -19.45 -24.60 -35.03
N GLU A 231 -19.40 -25.91 -35.27
CA GLU A 231 -19.96 -26.51 -36.49
C GLU A 231 -21.49 -26.42 -36.50
N LEU A 232 -22.15 -26.62 -35.35
CA LEU A 232 -23.61 -26.54 -35.26
C LEU A 232 -24.12 -25.11 -35.56
N ILE A 233 -23.41 -24.09 -35.07
CA ILE A 233 -23.65 -22.68 -35.44
C ILE A 233 -23.46 -22.50 -36.95
N ALA A 234 -22.35 -22.97 -37.51
CA ALA A 234 -22.08 -22.82 -38.94
C ALA A 234 -23.15 -23.50 -39.82
N CYS A 235 -23.68 -24.65 -39.40
CA CYS A 235 -24.80 -25.33 -40.07
C CYS A 235 -26.09 -24.50 -40.01
N ALA A 236 -26.45 -23.98 -38.83
CA ALA A 236 -27.65 -23.16 -38.67
C ALA A 236 -27.54 -21.83 -39.45
N GLU A 237 -26.37 -21.20 -39.43
CA GLU A 237 -26.07 -19.99 -40.19
C GLU A 237 -26.11 -20.24 -41.71
N ALA A 238 -25.51 -21.34 -42.19
CA ALA A 238 -25.59 -21.72 -43.60
C ALA A 238 -27.03 -21.92 -44.07
N ALA A 239 -27.87 -22.59 -43.26
CA ALA A 239 -29.29 -22.74 -43.54
C ALA A 239 -30.02 -21.38 -43.58
N MET A 240 -29.71 -20.48 -42.65
CA MET A 240 -30.26 -19.12 -42.62
C MET A 240 -29.86 -18.31 -43.86
N MET A 241 -28.60 -18.41 -44.31
CA MET A 241 -28.15 -17.77 -45.55
C MET A 241 -28.84 -18.36 -46.79
N THR A 242 -29.08 -19.68 -46.81
CA THR A 242 -29.90 -20.31 -47.85
C THR A 242 -31.33 -19.79 -47.85
N ALA A 243 -31.93 -19.54 -46.69
CA ALA A 243 -33.25 -18.91 -46.57
C ALA A 243 -33.25 -17.50 -47.18
N LYS A 244 -32.21 -16.69 -46.89
CA LYS A 244 -32.03 -15.37 -47.52
C LYS A 244 -31.90 -15.45 -49.04
N ALA A 245 -31.12 -16.42 -49.55
CA ALA A 245 -30.91 -16.60 -50.98
C ALA A 245 -32.16 -17.12 -51.72
N ARG A 246 -33.01 -17.91 -51.07
CA ARG A 246 -34.25 -18.48 -51.64
C ARG A 246 -35.46 -17.54 -51.61
N GLY A 247 -35.25 -16.25 -51.34
CA GLY A 247 -36.30 -15.24 -51.37
C GLY A 247 -36.75 -14.72 -50.00
N LYS A 248 -35.99 -14.98 -48.92
CA LYS A 248 -36.24 -14.44 -47.56
C LYS A 248 -37.54 -14.96 -46.94
N ASN A 249 -37.90 -14.51 -45.73
CA ASN A 249 -39.12 -14.85 -44.99
C ASN A 249 -39.49 -16.34 -44.97
N GLN A 250 -38.53 -17.21 -44.67
CA GLN A 250 -38.73 -18.66 -44.73
C GLN A 250 -37.84 -19.41 -43.75
N VAL A 251 -38.25 -20.64 -43.44
CA VAL A 251 -37.49 -21.57 -42.60
C VAL A 251 -36.76 -22.57 -43.49
N VAL A 252 -35.44 -22.67 -43.32
CA VAL A 252 -34.61 -23.67 -43.97
C VAL A 252 -33.94 -24.54 -42.91
N VAL A 253 -34.00 -25.84 -43.11
CA VAL A 253 -33.25 -26.81 -42.30
C VAL A 253 -31.95 -27.11 -43.03
N PHE A 254 -30.84 -27.14 -42.30
CA PHE A 254 -29.56 -27.51 -42.88
C PHE A 254 -29.61 -28.90 -43.52
N ASP A 255 -29.08 -29.02 -44.73
CA ASP A 255 -28.88 -30.27 -45.46
C ASP A 255 -27.48 -30.25 -46.08
N ALA A 256 -26.68 -31.27 -45.80
CA ALA A 256 -25.31 -31.39 -46.27
C ALA A 256 -25.22 -31.60 -47.80
N ALA A 257 -26.30 -32.03 -48.45
CA ALA A 257 -26.33 -32.28 -49.90
C ALA A 257 -26.53 -31.01 -50.75
N ASP A 258 -27.05 -29.92 -50.17
CA ASP A 258 -27.39 -28.68 -50.90
C ASP A 258 -26.20 -27.71 -51.09
N THR A 259 -25.02 -28.02 -50.55
CA THR A 259 -23.81 -27.17 -50.62
C THR A 259 -22.96 -27.34 -51.90
N GLU A 260 -23.36 -28.18 -52.87
CA GLU A 260 -22.66 -28.34 -54.15
C GLU A 260 -23.47 -27.81 -55.35
N ARG A 261 -23.12 -26.61 -55.86
CA ARG A 261 -23.21 -26.18 -57.29
C ARG A 261 -22.74 -24.72 -57.52
N PRO A 262 -22.39 -24.28 -58.75
CA PRO A 262 -21.02 -24.31 -59.28
C PRO A 262 -20.44 -22.93 -59.65
N GLY A 263 -19.11 -22.82 -59.57
CA GLY A 263 -18.24 -21.99 -60.42
C GLY A 263 -18.46 -20.48 -60.49
N THR A 264 -17.72 -19.72 -59.68
CA THR A 264 -16.87 -18.56 -60.07
C THR A 264 -16.30 -17.91 -58.80
N VAL A 265 -14.98 -17.65 -58.80
CA VAL A 265 -14.15 -16.77 -57.94
C VAL A 265 -14.65 -16.48 -56.51
N THR A 266 -13.84 -16.94 -55.55
CA THR A 266 -14.04 -17.08 -54.10
C THR A 266 -14.45 -15.81 -53.33
N PRO A 267 -15.65 -15.74 -52.72
CA PRO A 267 -16.00 -14.77 -51.67
C PRO A 267 -15.66 -15.25 -50.24
N ARG A 268 -15.18 -16.51 -50.07
CA ARG A 268 -14.90 -17.12 -48.76
C ARG A 268 -13.68 -16.53 -48.02
N GLN A 269 -12.74 -15.90 -48.74
CA GLN A 269 -11.53 -15.30 -48.13
C GLN A 269 -11.82 -13.92 -47.50
N ASP A 270 -12.73 -13.12 -48.06
CA ASP A 270 -13.03 -11.77 -47.54
C ASP A 270 -13.89 -11.79 -46.27
N LEU A 271 -14.87 -12.71 -46.18
CA LEU A 271 -15.75 -12.84 -45.01
C LEU A 271 -15.03 -13.42 -43.78
N ARG A 272 -14.13 -14.41 -43.96
CA ARG A 272 -13.25 -14.91 -42.88
C ARG A 272 -12.33 -13.81 -42.35
N SER A 273 -11.77 -13.00 -43.25
CA SER A 273 -10.84 -11.92 -42.90
C SER A 273 -11.50 -10.83 -42.04
N ILE A 274 -12.73 -10.42 -42.35
CA ILE A 274 -13.44 -9.37 -41.59
C ILE A 274 -13.84 -9.85 -40.19
N ALA A 275 -14.33 -11.09 -40.06
CA ALA A 275 -14.68 -11.67 -38.77
C ALA A 275 -13.44 -11.85 -37.87
N HIS A 276 -12.34 -12.34 -38.43
CA HIS A 276 -11.07 -12.46 -37.72
C HIS A 276 -10.49 -11.09 -37.33
N LEU A 277 -10.58 -10.08 -38.20
CA LEU A 277 -10.15 -8.70 -37.88
C LEU A 277 -10.98 -8.08 -36.74
N LYS A 278 -12.31 -8.28 -36.74
CA LYS A 278 -13.17 -7.82 -35.62
C LYS A 278 -12.85 -8.55 -34.32
N MET A 279 -12.58 -9.85 -34.39
CA MET A 279 -12.17 -10.63 -33.22
C MET A 279 -10.80 -10.18 -32.71
N LEU A 280 -9.83 -9.94 -33.59
CA LEU A 280 -8.51 -9.40 -33.25
C LEU A 280 -8.61 -8.00 -32.61
N GLN A 281 -9.47 -7.11 -33.12
CA GLN A 281 -9.76 -5.83 -32.47
C GLN A 281 -10.35 -6.00 -31.06
N SER A 282 -11.29 -6.92 -30.89
CA SER A 282 -11.89 -7.23 -29.58
C SER A 282 -10.84 -7.77 -28.60
N VAL A 283 -9.96 -8.66 -29.06
CA VAL A 283 -8.87 -9.22 -28.25
C VAL A 283 -7.88 -8.11 -27.90
N GLY A 284 -7.45 -7.29 -28.85
CA GLY A 284 -6.58 -6.13 -28.59
C GLY A 284 -7.18 -5.16 -27.57
N ALA A 285 -8.48 -4.85 -27.67
CA ALA A 285 -9.17 -4.00 -26.70
C ALA A 285 -9.26 -4.64 -25.30
N LYS A 286 -9.33 -5.96 -25.21
CA LYS A 286 -9.32 -6.70 -23.93
C LYS A 286 -7.92 -6.69 -23.32
N LEU A 287 -6.88 -6.99 -24.11
CA LEU A 287 -5.49 -7.02 -23.66
C LEU A 287 -5.04 -5.65 -23.15
N ASN A 288 -5.42 -4.57 -23.83
CA ASN A 288 -5.08 -3.19 -23.43
C ASN A 288 -5.71 -2.72 -22.11
N ARG A 289 -6.68 -3.45 -21.54
CA ARG A 289 -7.27 -3.13 -20.23
C ARG A 289 -6.57 -3.83 -19.08
N LEU A 290 -5.72 -4.81 -19.37
CA LEU A 290 -5.00 -5.58 -18.36
C LEU A 290 -3.69 -4.86 -18.03
N THR A 291 -3.32 -4.89 -16.76
CA THR A 291 -2.11 -4.22 -16.25
C THR A 291 -1.06 -5.18 -15.72
N LYS A 292 -1.36 -6.49 -15.68
CA LYS A 292 -0.44 -7.52 -15.20
C LYS A 292 0.05 -8.41 -16.34
N VAL A 293 1.36 -8.58 -16.41
CA VAL A 293 2.05 -9.37 -17.45
C VAL A 293 1.52 -10.81 -17.56
N GLY A 294 1.37 -11.50 -16.42
CA GLY A 294 0.88 -12.89 -16.40
C GLY A 294 -0.57 -13.03 -16.85
N GLU A 295 -1.44 -12.09 -16.48
CA GLU A 295 -2.85 -12.08 -16.93
C GLU A 295 -2.95 -11.82 -18.43
N ILE A 296 -2.09 -10.94 -18.97
CA ILE A 296 -2.00 -10.67 -20.41
C ILE A 296 -1.54 -11.93 -21.14
N GLY A 297 -0.44 -12.56 -20.72
CA GLY A 297 0.06 -13.80 -21.34
C GLY A 297 -0.99 -14.92 -21.35
N MET A 298 -1.67 -15.13 -20.23
CA MET A 298 -2.72 -16.15 -20.11
C MET A 298 -3.94 -15.80 -20.98
N THR A 299 -4.30 -14.52 -21.08
CA THR A 299 -5.37 -14.07 -21.97
C THR A 299 -4.99 -14.26 -23.43
N VAL A 300 -3.76 -13.96 -23.83
CA VAL A 300 -3.25 -14.21 -25.19
C VAL A 300 -3.38 -15.68 -25.54
N ALA A 301 -2.91 -16.58 -24.67
CA ALA A 301 -3.03 -18.02 -24.90
C ALA A 301 -4.51 -18.44 -25.03
N ASN A 302 -5.37 -18.05 -24.09
CA ASN A 302 -6.78 -18.45 -24.11
C ASN A 302 -7.57 -17.92 -25.31
N GLU A 303 -7.37 -16.65 -25.67
CA GLU A 303 -8.07 -16.02 -26.79
C GLU A 303 -7.56 -16.52 -28.14
N LEU A 304 -6.26 -16.85 -28.25
CA LEU A 304 -5.69 -17.45 -29.45
C LEU A 304 -6.42 -18.75 -29.83
N ARG A 305 -6.91 -19.50 -28.84
CA ARG A 305 -7.66 -20.74 -29.08
C ARG A 305 -8.99 -20.56 -29.79
N LEU A 306 -9.52 -19.33 -29.81
CA LEU A 306 -10.72 -18.98 -30.58
C LEU A 306 -10.40 -18.71 -32.05
N LEU A 307 -9.17 -18.29 -32.33
CA LEU A 307 -8.69 -17.89 -33.65
C LEU A 307 -8.00 -19.05 -34.39
N LEU A 308 -7.20 -19.83 -33.68
CA LEU A 308 -6.32 -20.84 -34.24
C LEU A 308 -6.39 -22.11 -33.39
N ASP A 309 -6.54 -23.26 -34.06
CA ASP A 309 -6.60 -24.55 -33.40
C ASP A 309 -5.19 -25.07 -33.11
N TYR A 310 -4.87 -25.32 -31.84
CA TYR A 310 -3.54 -25.76 -31.40
C TYR A 310 -3.61 -26.70 -30.19
N HIS A 311 -2.54 -27.48 -30.03
CA HIS A 311 -2.35 -28.36 -28.86
C HIS A 311 -1.60 -27.64 -27.74
N ASN A 312 -0.49 -26.97 -28.08
CA ASN A 312 0.31 -26.20 -27.12
C ASN A 312 0.47 -24.75 -27.56
N CYS A 313 0.30 -23.80 -26.64
CA CYS A 313 0.64 -22.40 -26.80
C CYS A 313 1.49 -21.93 -25.63
N ARG A 314 2.54 -21.16 -25.95
CA ARG A 314 3.53 -20.66 -25.00
C ARG A 314 3.80 -19.21 -25.31
N VAL A 315 3.83 -18.37 -24.27
CA VAL A 315 4.16 -16.95 -24.39
C VAL A 315 5.39 -16.67 -23.52
N PHE A 316 6.42 -16.10 -24.13
CA PHE A 316 7.69 -15.79 -23.50
C PHE A 316 7.93 -14.29 -23.49
N LEU A 317 8.51 -13.79 -22.41
CA LEU A 317 9.02 -12.43 -22.31
C LEU A 317 10.55 -12.48 -22.23
N ARG A 318 11.21 -11.62 -23.00
CA ARG A 318 12.66 -11.49 -22.99
C ARG A 318 13.10 -10.65 -21.80
N ARG A 319 14.02 -11.18 -21.00
CA ARG A 319 14.74 -10.48 -19.93
C ARG A 319 16.23 -10.63 -20.20
N ASN A 320 16.85 -9.60 -20.77
CA ASN A 320 18.24 -9.64 -21.24
C ASN A 320 18.46 -10.77 -22.26
N GLU A 321 19.32 -11.74 -21.93
CA GLU A 321 19.65 -12.92 -22.76
C GLU A 321 18.76 -14.13 -22.45
N GLU A 322 17.80 -14.00 -21.54
CA GLU A 322 16.87 -15.05 -21.16
C GLU A 322 15.46 -14.81 -21.69
N LEU A 323 14.74 -15.90 -21.95
CA LEU A 323 13.34 -15.94 -22.33
C LEU A 323 12.56 -16.69 -21.25
N VAL A 324 11.77 -15.92 -20.50
CA VAL A 324 10.99 -16.41 -19.36
C VAL A 324 9.55 -16.63 -19.81
N PRO A 325 8.98 -17.83 -19.64
CA PRO A 325 7.59 -18.07 -19.98
C PRO A 325 6.67 -17.36 -18.99
N ILE A 326 5.72 -16.61 -19.53
CA ILE A 326 4.70 -15.89 -18.75
C ILE A 326 3.33 -16.55 -18.86
N ALA A 327 3.14 -17.44 -19.83
CA ALA A 327 1.94 -18.26 -19.96
C ALA A 327 2.21 -19.55 -20.74
N PHE A 328 1.50 -20.60 -20.34
CA PHE A 328 1.49 -21.90 -21.01
C PHE A 328 0.05 -22.43 -21.03
N GLN A 329 -0.37 -22.92 -22.20
CA GLN A 329 -1.66 -23.59 -22.39
C GLN A 329 -1.41 -24.86 -23.21
N GLY A 330 -1.52 -26.03 -22.57
CA GLY A 330 -1.25 -27.32 -23.18
C GLY A 330 -1.15 -28.44 -22.13
N GLU A 331 -0.75 -29.64 -22.55
CA GLU A 331 -0.50 -30.77 -21.66
C GLU A 331 1.01 -31.06 -21.58
N LEU A 332 1.53 -31.24 -20.36
CA LEU A 332 2.92 -31.63 -20.08
C LEU A 332 2.92 -32.91 -19.26
N THR A 333 3.71 -33.89 -19.67
CA THR A 333 3.80 -35.23 -19.07
C THR A 333 4.83 -35.35 -17.94
N ALA A 334 5.53 -34.27 -17.57
CA ALA A 334 6.60 -34.29 -16.58
C ALA A 334 6.10 -34.21 -15.12
N PRO A 335 6.56 -35.07 -14.19
CA PRO A 335 6.19 -35.01 -12.78
C PRO A 335 7.18 -34.19 -11.94
N LYS A 336 6.64 -33.23 -11.15
CA LYS A 336 7.22 -32.48 -10.00
C LYS A 336 7.71 -31.03 -10.17
N GLU A 337 7.83 -30.47 -11.36
CA GLU A 337 8.21 -29.06 -11.55
C GLU A 337 7.08 -28.23 -12.16
N THR A 338 7.05 -26.93 -11.91
CA THR A 338 6.03 -26.06 -12.52
C THR A 338 6.32 -25.99 -14.02
N ALA A 339 5.32 -26.24 -14.87
CA ALA A 339 5.44 -26.20 -16.34
C ALA A 339 6.20 -24.97 -16.90
N LEU A 340 6.17 -23.84 -16.18
CA LEU A 340 6.86 -22.60 -16.54
C LEU A 340 8.38 -22.64 -16.28
N GLU A 341 8.87 -23.40 -15.29
CA GLU A 341 10.31 -23.47 -14.99
C GLU A 341 11.06 -24.28 -16.05
N LEU A 342 10.46 -25.39 -16.52
CA LEU A 342 11.00 -26.27 -17.56
C LEU A 342 11.06 -25.62 -18.96
N LEU A 343 10.26 -24.58 -19.20
CA LEU A 343 10.15 -23.93 -20.51
C LEU A 343 11.09 -22.75 -20.70
N ALA A 344 11.74 -22.27 -19.64
CA ALA A 344 12.71 -21.17 -19.72
C ALA A 344 13.87 -21.52 -20.66
N THR A 345 14.30 -20.56 -21.47
CA THR A 345 15.39 -20.77 -22.45
C THR A 345 16.18 -19.48 -22.68
N SER A 346 17.25 -19.52 -23.46
CA SER A 346 18.07 -18.35 -23.79
C SER A 346 17.81 -17.88 -25.22
N VAL A 347 18.14 -16.61 -25.48
CA VAL A 347 18.13 -16.06 -26.83
C VAL A 347 19.07 -16.87 -27.73
N GLY A 348 18.66 -17.14 -28.97
CA GLY A 348 19.39 -17.98 -29.93
C GLY A 348 19.23 -19.50 -29.76
N VAL A 349 18.58 -19.97 -28.69
CA VAL A 349 18.38 -21.41 -28.41
C VAL A 349 16.97 -21.87 -28.79
N GLY A 350 16.85 -22.95 -29.58
CA GLY A 350 15.56 -23.50 -29.97
C GLY A 350 14.77 -22.61 -30.95
N PHE A 351 13.55 -23.03 -31.29
CA PHE A 351 12.64 -22.22 -32.10
C PHE A 351 12.37 -20.86 -31.46
N THR A 352 12.11 -20.86 -30.15
CA THR A 352 11.76 -19.67 -29.37
C THR A 352 12.90 -18.64 -29.34
N GLY A 353 14.12 -19.11 -29.04
CA GLY A 353 15.31 -18.25 -28.96
C GLY A 353 15.74 -17.72 -30.32
N HIS A 354 15.63 -18.51 -31.38
CA HIS A 354 15.96 -18.07 -32.74
C HIS A 354 15.02 -16.94 -33.22
N VAL A 355 13.72 -17.05 -32.94
CA VAL A 355 12.77 -15.98 -33.26
C VAL A 355 13.04 -14.72 -32.41
N ALA A 356 13.40 -14.88 -31.14
CA ALA A 356 13.75 -13.76 -30.27
C ALA A 356 15.04 -13.04 -30.70
N GLU A 357 16.01 -13.78 -31.26
CA GLU A 357 17.27 -13.26 -31.77
C GLU A 357 17.10 -12.54 -33.11
N THR A 358 16.42 -13.19 -34.05
CA THR A 358 16.29 -12.69 -35.43
C THR A 358 15.17 -11.70 -35.62
N GLY A 359 14.16 -11.71 -34.75
CA GLY A 359 12.92 -10.94 -34.90
C GLY A 359 12.09 -11.35 -36.11
N ARG A 360 12.29 -12.57 -36.64
CA ARG A 360 11.57 -13.10 -37.81
C ARG A 360 10.69 -14.27 -37.40
N SER A 361 9.46 -14.28 -37.90
CA SER A 361 8.50 -15.36 -37.68
C SER A 361 8.91 -16.65 -38.39
N LEU A 362 8.50 -17.78 -37.82
CA LEU A 362 8.72 -19.13 -38.37
C LEU A 362 7.38 -19.84 -38.53
N LEU A 363 7.21 -20.49 -39.68
CA LEU A 363 6.15 -21.45 -39.98
C LEU A 363 6.81 -22.76 -40.42
N LEU A 364 6.65 -23.80 -39.62
CA LEU A 364 7.28 -25.11 -39.84
C LEU A 364 6.19 -26.17 -39.93
N GLY A 365 6.08 -26.80 -41.10
CA GLY A 365 5.18 -27.95 -41.30
C GLY A 365 5.70 -29.26 -40.69
N ASP A 366 6.99 -29.31 -40.33
CA ASP A 366 7.61 -30.40 -39.60
C ASP A 366 8.70 -29.82 -38.67
N ALA A 367 8.41 -29.81 -37.37
CA ALA A 367 9.33 -29.30 -36.35
C ALA A 367 10.64 -30.11 -36.27
N SER A 368 10.62 -31.40 -36.58
CA SER A 368 11.78 -32.29 -36.43
C SER A 368 12.88 -32.02 -37.46
N ASN A 369 12.52 -31.44 -38.60
CA ASN A 369 13.46 -31.10 -39.69
C ASN A 369 14.16 -29.74 -39.49
N CYS A 370 13.94 -29.06 -38.37
CA CYS A 370 14.53 -27.76 -38.11
C CYS A 370 15.95 -27.89 -37.50
N PRO A 371 16.98 -27.23 -38.07
CA PRO A 371 18.38 -27.38 -37.63
C PRO A 371 18.68 -26.93 -36.19
N PHE A 372 17.85 -26.04 -35.65
CA PHE A 372 17.99 -25.49 -34.30
C PHE A 372 16.84 -25.96 -33.38
N SER A 373 16.19 -27.08 -33.72
CA SER A 373 15.22 -27.71 -32.82
C SER A 373 15.91 -28.15 -31.52
N VAL A 374 15.28 -27.82 -30.39
CA VAL A 374 15.74 -28.24 -29.07
C VAL A 374 14.61 -29.02 -28.42
N ARG A 375 14.94 -30.23 -27.96
CA ARG A 375 13.99 -31.08 -27.25
C ARG A 375 13.77 -30.54 -25.85
N VAL A 376 12.51 -30.30 -25.50
CA VAL A 376 12.13 -29.99 -24.11
C VAL A 376 12.08 -31.30 -23.33
N GLU A 377 12.72 -31.33 -22.17
CA GLU A 377 12.73 -32.52 -21.33
C GLU A 377 11.30 -32.86 -20.85
N GLY A 378 10.90 -34.13 -20.98
CA GLY A 378 9.57 -34.59 -20.58
C GLY A 378 8.49 -34.57 -21.67
N THR A 379 8.78 -34.20 -22.93
CA THR A 379 7.84 -34.28 -24.06
C THR A 379 8.04 -35.55 -24.90
N GLU A 380 6.93 -36.13 -25.39
CA GLU A 380 6.94 -37.26 -26.35
C GLU A 380 7.44 -36.81 -27.73
N GLU A 381 8.11 -37.72 -28.44
CA GLU A 381 8.62 -37.48 -29.79
C GLU A 381 7.50 -37.75 -30.80
N ILE A 382 6.76 -36.70 -31.15
CA ILE A 382 5.61 -36.75 -32.05
C ILE A 382 5.82 -35.75 -33.18
N ALA A 383 5.47 -36.14 -34.40
CA ALA A 383 5.46 -35.23 -35.55
C ALA A 383 4.49 -34.06 -35.29
N GLU A 384 5.01 -32.83 -35.28
CA GLU A 384 4.23 -31.62 -35.03
C GLU A 384 4.58 -30.49 -36.00
N SER A 385 3.61 -29.60 -36.22
CA SER A 385 3.79 -28.33 -36.91
C SER A 385 3.94 -27.21 -35.87
N ILE A 386 4.74 -26.21 -36.17
CA ILE A 386 5.03 -25.07 -35.27
C ILE A 386 4.84 -23.74 -36.00
N ILE A 387 4.21 -22.79 -35.31
CA ILE A 387 4.34 -21.36 -35.61
C ILE A 387 5.03 -20.68 -34.44
N ALA A 388 6.04 -19.87 -34.72
CA ALA A 388 6.67 -19.02 -33.71
C ALA A 388 6.78 -17.59 -34.25
N VAL A 389 6.24 -16.61 -33.52
CA VAL A 389 6.25 -15.20 -33.91
C VAL A 389 6.88 -14.33 -32.82
N PRO A 390 7.62 -13.27 -33.20
CA PRO A 390 8.20 -12.35 -32.24
C PRO A 390 7.13 -11.38 -31.70
N LEU A 391 7.24 -11.04 -30.41
CA LEU A 391 6.52 -9.92 -29.81
C LEU A 391 7.35 -8.66 -30.06
N ASN A 392 7.03 -7.93 -31.13
CA ASN A 392 7.75 -6.72 -31.52
C ASN A 392 7.11 -5.47 -30.92
N TYR A 393 7.92 -4.67 -30.23
CA TYR A 393 7.57 -3.32 -29.82
C TYR A 393 8.54 -2.32 -30.47
N GLY A 394 8.10 -1.63 -31.52
CA GLY A 394 8.98 -0.85 -32.38
C GLY A 394 10.02 -1.74 -33.08
N ALA A 395 11.31 -1.44 -32.89
CA ALA A 395 12.42 -2.23 -33.44
C ALA A 395 12.93 -3.33 -32.49
N ARG A 396 12.37 -3.44 -31.28
CA ARG A 396 12.84 -4.36 -30.23
C ARG A 396 11.94 -5.58 -30.13
N VAL A 397 12.53 -6.77 -30.08
CA VAL A 397 11.83 -8.02 -29.74
C VAL A 397 11.77 -8.14 -28.22
N ILE A 398 10.57 -8.02 -27.65
CA ILE A 398 10.33 -8.09 -26.20
C ILE A 398 9.94 -9.50 -25.73
N GLY A 399 9.78 -10.45 -26.65
CA GLY A 399 9.39 -11.81 -26.34
C GLY A 399 8.99 -12.61 -27.59
N THR A 400 8.39 -13.78 -27.39
CA THR A 400 7.99 -14.69 -28.47
C THR A 400 6.69 -15.41 -28.11
N ILE A 401 5.80 -15.62 -29.08
CA ILE A 401 4.68 -16.55 -28.97
C ILE A 401 5.00 -17.79 -29.80
N VAL A 402 4.84 -18.97 -29.20
CA VAL A 402 5.07 -20.25 -29.87
C VAL A 402 3.83 -21.11 -29.75
N VAL A 403 3.39 -21.66 -30.87
CA VAL A 403 2.21 -22.51 -30.99
C VAL A 403 2.59 -23.79 -31.71
N SER A 404 2.16 -24.94 -31.17
CA SER A 404 2.35 -26.24 -31.81
C SER A 404 1.06 -27.05 -31.92
N LYS A 405 0.99 -27.84 -32.98
CA LYS A 405 -0.12 -28.75 -33.26
C LYS A 405 0.40 -30.08 -33.78
N LEU A 406 -0.12 -31.16 -33.20
CA LEU A 406 0.22 -32.53 -33.60
C LEU A 406 -0.18 -32.78 -35.06
N GLY A 407 0.70 -33.45 -35.80
CA GLY A 407 0.58 -33.68 -37.24
C GLY A 407 1.46 -32.74 -38.07
N LEU A 408 1.71 -33.15 -39.32
CA LEU A 408 2.51 -32.39 -40.28
C LEU A 408 1.65 -31.41 -41.08
N ASN A 409 2.22 -30.27 -41.46
CA ASN A 409 1.60 -29.21 -42.27
C ASN A 409 0.21 -28.78 -41.77
N GLN A 410 0.07 -28.61 -40.45
CA GLN A 410 -1.20 -28.30 -39.79
C GLN A 410 -1.54 -26.81 -39.76
N PHE A 411 -0.60 -25.96 -40.19
CA PHE A 411 -0.72 -24.51 -40.20
C PHE A 411 -0.45 -23.97 -41.60
N ASP A 412 -1.13 -22.89 -41.97
CA ASP A 412 -0.91 -22.17 -43.22
C ASP A 412 -0.41 -20.73 -43.03
N GLU A 413 -0.24 -19.99 -44.12
CA GLU A 413 0.23 -18.60 -44.11
C GLU A 413 -0.79 -17.63 -43.50
N ASP A 414 -2.09 -17.95 -43.54
CA ASP A 414 -3.11 -17.11 -42.93
C ASP A 414 -3.09 -17.29 -41.40
N ASP A 415 -2.86 -18.51 -40.90
CA ASP A 415 -2.61 -18.79 -39.49
C ASP A 415 -1.40 -18.01 -38.95
N LEU A 416 -0.30 -17.98 -39.70
CA LEU A 416 0.88 -17.18 -39.37
C LEU A 416 0.54 -15.68 -39.26
N ARG A 417 -0.13 -15.12 -40.26
CA ARG A 417 -0.53 -13.70 -40.28
C ARG A 417 -1.44 -13.34 -39.11
N LEU A 418 -2.39 -14.20 -38.76
CA LEU A 418 -3.28 -13.98 -37.62
C LEU A 418 -2.49 -13.91 -36.31
N LEU A 419 -1.52 -14.82 -36.14
CA LEU A 419 -0.67 -14.85 -34.96
C LEU A 419 0.25 -13.63 -34.89
N GLU A 420 0.79 -13.15 -36.01
CA GLU A 420 1.58 -11.92 -36.08
C GLU A 420 0.78 -10.67 -35.66
N VAL A 421 -0.47 -10.54 -36.12
CA VAL A 421 -1.34 -9.42 -35.71
C VAL A 421 -1.65 -9.48 -34.21
N LEU A 422 -1.97 -10.67 -33.69
CA LEU A 422 -2.18 -10.85 -32.26
C LEU A 422 -0.91 -10.54 -31.45
N ALA A 423 0.25 -10.96 -31.93
CA ALA A 423 1.55 -10.69 -31.32
C ALA A 423 1.83 -9.18 -31.25
N GLY A 424 1.47 -8.42 -32.28
CA GLY A 424 1.55 -6.95 -32.24
C GLY A 424 0.70 -6.34 -31.14
N HIS A 425 -0.56 -6.77 -30.98
CA HIS A 425 -1.42 -6.29 -29.90
C HIS A 425 -0.94 -6.73 -28.51
N ALA A 426 -0.48 -7.97 -28.39
CA ALA A 426 0.08 -8.52 -27.16
C ALA A 426 1.36 -7.76 -26.75
N ALA A 427 2.24 -7.44 -27.71
CA ALA A 427 3.48 -6.73 -27.43
C ALA A 427 3.22 -5.33 -26.86
N VAL A 428 2.27 -4.59 -27.43
CA VAL A 428 1.87 -3.27 -26.91
C VAL A 428 1.30 -3.40 -25.49
N ALA A 429 0.41 -4.37 -25.25
CA ALA A 429 -0.17 -4.57 -23.92
C ALA A 429 0.86 -4.98 -22.87
N LEU A 430 1.79 -5.87 -23.22
CA LEU A 430 2.87 -6.34 -22.33
C LEU A 430 3.85 -5.21 -22.00
N GLU A 431 4.24 -4.38 -22.97
CA GLU A 431 5.10 -3.22 -22.71
C GLU A 431 4.40 -2.20 -21.81
N ASN A 432 3.12 -1.90 -22.06
CA ASN A 432 2.34 -1.01 -21.21
C ASN A 432 2.22 -1.53 -19.77
N ALA A 433 2.02 -2.84 -19.59
CA ALA A 433 1.99 -3.46 -18.27
C ALA A 433 3.35 -3.38 -17.56
N ASN A 434 4.46 -3.64 -18.27
CA ASN A 434 5.81 -3.49 -17.72
C ASN A 434 6.10 -2.04 -17.29
N LEU A 435 5.74 -1.07 -18.13
CA LEU A 435 5.88 0.36 -17.82
C LEU A 435 5.04 0.75 -16.60
N TYR A 436 3.78 0.29 -16.52
CA TYR A 436 2.91 0.55 -15.39
C TYR A 436 3.46 -0.05 -14.09
N GLU A 437 3.95 -1.30 -14.13
CA GLU A 437 4.60 -1.93 -12.98
C GLU A 437 5.87 -1.17 -12.56
N SER A 438 6.70 -0.73 -13.49
CA SER A 438 7.91 0.07 -13.19
C SER A 438 7.55 1.40 -12.52
N GLN A 439 6.63 2.17 -13.10
CA GLN A 439 6.17 3.45 -12.54
C GLN A 439 5.56 3.26 -11.15
N ARG A 440 4.77 2.20 -10.95
CA ARG A 440 4.20 1.90 -9.65
C ARG A 440 5.29 1.57 -8.63
N ARG A 441 6.30 0.76 -8.99
CA ARG A 441 7.43 0.42 -8.11
C ARG A 441 8.26 1.64 -7.76
N GLU A 442 8.54 2.53 -8.72
CA GLU A 442 9.23 3.80 -8.48
C GLU A 442 8.43 4.71 -7.54
N ALA A 443 7.11 4.80 -7.72
CA ALA A 443 6.24 5.58 -6.84
C ALA A 443 6.19 5.01 -5.41
N GLU A 444 6.12 3.68 -5.27
CA GLU A 444 6.21 2.99 -3.98
C GLU A 444 7.55 3.28 -3.28
N SER A 445 8.66 3.20 -4.02
CA SER A 445 10.01 3.54 -3.53
C SER A 445 10.11 5.00 -3.06
N ALA A 446 9.65 5.95 -3.89
CA ALA A 446 9.68 7.37 -3.54
C ALA A 446 8.81 7.68 -2.30
N HIS A 447 7.64 7.06 -2.20
CA HIS A 447 6.76 7.22 -1.05
C HIS A 447 7.41 6.67 0.23
N ALA A 448 8.07 5.51 0.17
CA ALA A 448 8.80 4.95 1.30
C ALA A 448 9.94 5.88 1.77
N LEU A 449 10.73 6.42 0.85
CA LEU A 449 11.82 7.35 1.17
C LEU A 449 11.33 8.67 1.76
N LEU A 450 10.23 9.24 1.24
CA LEU A 450 9.64 10.47 1.78
C LEU A 450 9.02 10.25 3.17
N ALA A 451 8.32 9.14 3.37
CA ALA A 451 7.77 8.78 4.67
C ALA A 451 8.88 8.61 5.71
N PHE A 452 9.97 7.92 5.33
CA PHE A 452 11.15 7.76 6.17
C PHE A 452 11.83 9.09 6.48
N GLY A 453 12.05 9.95 5.48
CA GLY A 453 12.62 11.29 5.69
C GLY A 453 11.79 12.14 6.67
N ARG A 454 10.46 12.01 6.62
CA ARG A 454 9.56 12.67 7.57
C ARG A 454 9.67 12.10 8.99
N GLU A 455 9.70 10.77 9.14
CA GLU A 455 9.91 10.09 10.42
C GLU A 455 11.23 10.53 11.08
N LEU A 456 12.30 10.69 10.28
CA LEU A 456 13.58 11.20 10.77
C LEU A 456 13.54 12.68 11.15
N ALA A 457 12.80 13.51 10.43
CA ALA A 457 12.69 14.94 10.70
C ALA A 457 11.88 15.25 11.98
N GLU A 458 10.97 14.36 12.37
CA GLU A 458 10.17 14.46 13.60
C GLU A 458 10.92 13.90 14.83
N ALA A 459 12.12 13.34 14.66
CA ALA A 459 12.90 12.76 15.75
C ALA A 459 13.62 13.84 16.59
N GLU A 460 13.52 13.72 17.91
CA GLU A 460 14.21 14.61 18.85
C GLU A 460 15.57 14.02 19.26
N GLY A 461 16.65 14.72 18.90
CA GLY A 461 18.04 14.37 19.27
C GLY A 461 18.73 13.38 18.34
N LEU A 462 20.06 13.37 18.39
CA LEU A 462 20.89 12.57 17.48
C LEU A 462 20.68 11.06 17.69
N ASP A 463 20.65 10.58 18.93
CA ASP A 463 20.56 9.14 19.22
C ASP A 463 19.26 8.54 18.66
N ARG A 464 18.14 9.27 18.75
CA ARG A 464 16.86 8.82 18.20
C ARG A 464 16.88 8.75 16.67
N VAL A 465 17.50 9.72 16.01
CA VAL A 465 17.72 9.69 14.55
C VAL A 465 18.52 8.45 14.15
N LEU A 466 19.61 8.15 14.85
CA LEU A 466 20.47 7.00 14.55
C LEU A 466 19.72 5.66 14.66
N GLU A 467 18.88 5.50 15.71
CA GLU A 467 18.02 4.32 15.88
C GLU A 467 16.99 4.18 14.75
N LEU A 468 16.29 5.26 14.43
CA LEU A 468 15.28 5.26 13.37
C LEU A 468 15.92 4.96 12.01
N VAL A 469 17.15 5.41 11.77
CA VAL A 469 17.87 5.10 10.52
C VAL A 469 18.03 3.61 10.33
N VAL A 470 18.50 2.87 11.35
CA VAL A 470 18.70 1.41 11.23
C VAL A 470 17.36 0.66 11.20
N GLN A 471 16.37 1.08 11.99
CA GLN A 471 15.04 0.47 12.01
C GLN A 471 14.30 0.66 10.67
N GLY A 472 14.33 1.88 10.13
CA GLY A 472 13.75 2.21 8.83
C GLY A 472 14.45 1.46 7.71
N SER A 473 15.79 1.40 7.72
CA SER A 473 16.55 0.66 6.71
C SER A 473 16.22 -0.83 6.71
N ALA A 474 16.21 -1.48 7.89
CA ALA A 474 15.84 -2.89 8.00
C ALA A 474 14.40 -3.15 7.52
N ARG A 475 13.45 -2.32 7.96
CA ARG A 475 12.02 -2.45 7.63
C ARG A 475 11.73 -2.23 6.14
N ILE A 476 12.30 -1.20 5.53
CA ILE A 476 12.04 -0.83 4.12
C ILE A 476 12.66 -1.84 3.16
N LEU A 477 13.83 -2.39 3.50
CA LEU A 477 14.52 -3.41 2.69
C LEU A 477 14.09 -4.85 3.04
N GLY A 478 13.22 -5.04 4.04
CA GLY A 478 12.83 -6.38 4.51
C GLY A 478 14.00 -7.18 5.07
N ALA A 479 15.02 -6.50 5.60
CA ALA A 479 16.27 -7.09 6.03
C ALA A 479 16.21 -7.55 7.50
N PRO A 480 16.83 -8.69 7.84
CA PRO A 480 16.89 -9.17 9.22
C PRO A 480 17.78 -8.30 10.11
N HIS A 481 18.80 -7.65 9.54
CA HIS A 481 19.80 -6.88 10.28
C HIS A 481 20.17 -5.59 9.55
N ALA A 482 20.33 -4.50 10.30
CA ALA A 482 20.89 -3.25 9.78
C ALA A 482 21.75 -2.56 10.84
N SER A 483 22.84 -1.91 10.41
CA SER A 483 23.76 -1.19 11.27
C SER A 483 24.23 0.11 10.62
N LEU A 484 24.47 1.13 11.45
CA LEU A 484 24.95 2.44 11.03
C LEU A 484 26.31 2.71 11.64
N TRP A 485 27.27 3.05 10.78
CA TRP A 485 28.67 3.26 11.13
C TRP A 485 29.05 4.70 10.84
N LEU A 486 29.66 5.38 11.81
CA LEU A 486 30.14 6.75 11.64
C LEU A 486 31.59 6.87 12.11
N GLN A 487 32.35 7.72 11.44
CA GLN A 487 33.75 7.96 11.77
C GLN A 487 33.88 8.78 13.06
N GLY A 488 34.63 8.26 14.02
CA GLY A 488 34.93 8.93 15.29
C GLY A 488 35.90 10.10 15.11
N SER A 489 35.63 11.22 15.79
CA SER A 489 36.42 12.46 15.69
C SER A 489 37.86 12.35 16.21
N ALA A 490 38.11 11.48 17.20
CA ALA A 490 39.41 11.38 17.86
C ALA A 490 40.35 10.34 17.24
N THR A 491 39.81 9.23 16.73
CA THR A 491 40.60 8.07 16.27
C THR A 491 40.57 7.89 14.75
N GLY A 492 39.65 8.55 14.03
CA GLY A 492 39.43 8.34 12.61
C GLY A 492 38.83 6.97 12.26
N ALA A 493 38.61 6.09 13.25
CA ALA A 493 38.01 4.77 13.06
C ALA A 493 36.50 4.87 12.84
N LEU A 494 35.93 3.99 12.00
CA LEU A 494 34.48 3.80 11.91
C LEU A 494 34.00 3.03 13.14
N VAL A 495 32.99 3.58 13.82
CA VAL A 495 32.38 2.97 15.00
C VAL A 495 30.90 2.76 14.73
N CYS A 496 30.37 1.62 15.18
CA CYS A 496 28.94 1.37 15.12
C CYS A 496 28.21 2.30 16.08
N ARG A 497 27.24 3.07 15.57
CA ARG A 497 26.47 4.05 16.34
C ARG A 497 25.05 3.61 16.62
N ALA A 498 24.48 2.74 15.77
CA ALA A 498 23.20 2.12 15.98
C ALA A 498 23.16 0.78 15.22
N ALA A 499 22.36 -0.16 15.73
CA ALA A 499 22.15 -1.46 15.10
C ALA A 499 20.79 -2.03 15.48
N VAL A 500 20.19 -2.83 14.60
CA VAL A 500 18.93 -3.55 14.83
C VAL A 500 19.01 -4.98 14.32
N GLY A 501 18.33 -5.89 15.02
CA GLY A 501 18.23 -7.30 14.66
C GLY A 501 19.43 -8.16 15.09
N TYR A 502 20.45 -7.58 15.74
CA TYR A 502 21.58 -8.34 16.28
C TYR A 502 21.28 -8.84 17.70
N ASP A 503 21.77 -10.03 18.08
CA ASP A 503 21.62 -10.58 19.44
C ASP A 503 22.20 -9.64 20.52
N GLU A 504 21.55 -9.55 21.69
CA GLU A 504 21.99 -8.71 22.82
C GLU A 504 23.39 -9.07 23.35
N ASP A 505 23.79 -10.35 23.27
CA ASP A 505 25.13 -10.82 23.64
C ASP A 505 26.22 -10.43 22.62
N ARG A 506 25.84 -9.88 21.45
CA ARG A 506 26.78 -9.52 20.37
C ARG A 506 27.11 -8.03 20.42
N ARG A 507 28.36 -7.76 20.82
CA ARG A 507 28.98 -6.43 20.98
C ARG A 507 29.23 -5.68 19.67
N ILE A 508 28.27 -5.63 18.76
CA ILE A 508 28.41 -4.89 17.49
C ILE A 508 28.66 -3.40 17.73
N LEU A 509 28.10 -2.84 18.81
CA LEU A 509 28.32 -1.45 19.23
C LEU A 509 29.75 -1.19 19.76
N GLU A 510 30.48 -2.21 20.21
CA GLU A 510 31.87 -2.06 20.66
C GLU A 510 32.89 -2.16 19.51
N ARG A 511 32.44 -2.52 18.31
CA ARG A 511 33.31 -2.73 17.15
C ARG A 511 33.81 -1.43 16.54
N ARG A 512 35.04 -1.50 16.03
CA ARG A 512 35.73 -0.38 15.37
C ARG A 512 36.50 -0.89 14.16
N PHE A 513 36.36 -0.21 13.02
CA PHE A 513 37.17 -0.46 11.82
C PHE A 513 38.20 0.65 11.64
N THR A 514 39.45 0.28 11.41
CA THR A 514 40.51 1.26 11.14
C THR A 514 40.38 1.83 9.72
N PRO A 515 40.84 3.06 9.47
CA PRO A 515 40.80 3.67 8.14
C PRO A 515 41.42 2.78 7.05
N GLU A 516 42.50 2.07 7.35
CA GLU A 516 43.22 1.21 6.41
C GLU A 516 42.38 0.00 5.99
N ALA A 517 41.57 -0.55 6.89
CA ALA A 517 40.73 -1.72 6.61
C ALA A 517 39.59 -1.42 5.62
N ILE A 518 39.18 -0.15 5.53
CA ILE A 518 38.03 0.30 4.73
C ILE A 518 38.44 1.19 3.54
N ALA A 519 39.72 1.53 3.40
CA ALA A 519 40.22 2.50 2.40
C ALA A 519 39.85 2.15 0.94
N SER A 520 39.77 0.86 0.60
CA SER A 520 39.31 0.40 -0.72
C SER A 520 37.82 0.65 -0.94
N SER A 521 37.02 0.53 0.12
CA SER A 521 35.56 0.67 0.13
C SER A 521 35.12 2.14 0.22
N THR A 522 35.94 3.03 0.78
CA THR A 522 35.64 4.46 0.91
C THR A 522 35.81 5.27 -0.38
N SER A 523 36.14 4.62 -1.50
CA SER A 523 36.31 5.28 -2.80
C SER A 523 35.02 5.36 -3.61
N ALA A 524 34.04 4.49 -3.32
CA ALA A 524 32.73 4.48 -3.94
C ALA A 524 31.75 5.31 -3.09
N LEU A 525 31.02 6.25 -3.71
CA LEU A 525 29.88 6.93 -3.08
C LEU A 525 28.54 6.25 -3.42
N GLU A 526 28.57 5.23 -4.27
CA GLU A 526 27.40 4.46 -4.67
C GLU A 526 27.22 3.23 -3.78
N PRO A 527 25.98 2.79 -3.53
CA PRO A 527 25.72 1.55 -2.81
C PRO A 527 26.29 0.32 -3.53
N TYR A 528 26.80 -0.65 -2.78
CA TYR A 528 27.41 -1.86 -3.33
C TYR A 528 27.16 -3.08 -2.43
N LEU A 529 27.35 -4.28 -3.00
CA LEU A 529 27.29 -5.54 -2.26
C LEU A 529 28.67 -6.00 -1.82
N LEU A 530 28.74 -6.48 -0.58
CA LEU A 530 29.86 -7.25 -0.04
C LEU A 530 29.47 -8.71 0.03
N THR A 531 30.24 -9.57 -0.64
CA THR A 531 30.09 -11.02 -0.52
C THR A 531 30.54 -11.51 0.86
N PRO A 532 30.16 -12.73 1.27
CA PRO A 532 30.57 -13.29 2.56
C PRO A 532 32.10 -13.38 2.70
N GLU A 533 32.83 -13.65 1.62
CA GLU A 533 34.29 -13.71 1.60
C GLU A 533 34.92 -12.33 1.81
N GLN A 534 34.38 -11.30 1.14
CA GLN A 534 34.83 -9.93 1.28
C GLN A 534 34.53 -9.38 2.68
N ASN A 535 33.35 -9.69 3.21
CA ASN A 535 32.96 -9.35 4.58
C ASN A 535 33.85 -10.05 5.61
N ALA A 536 34.24 -11.32 5.38
CA ALA A 536 35.15 -12.03 6.26
C ALA A 536 36.60 -11.52 6.23
N ALA A 537 37.02 -10.89 5.13
CA ALA A 537 38.33 -10.26 4.99
C ALA A 537 38.44 -8.92 5.75
N LEU A 538 37.31 -8.26 6.05
CA LEU A 538 37.26 -7.11 6.95
C LEU A 538 37.42 -7.64 8.39
N ALA A 539 38.60 -7.42 8.98
CA ALA A 539 39.06 -7.99 10.25
C ALA A 539 37.94 -8.32 11.28
N ASP A 540 37.80 -9.62 11.56
CA ASP A 540 36.82 -10.30 12.43
C ASP A 540 35.37 -10.40 11.88
N PRO A 541 35.03 -11.48 11.13
CA PRO A 541 33.74 -11.63 10.45
C PRO A 541 32.57 -11.46 11.41
N SER A 542 31.61 -10.63 11.02
CA SER A 542 30.28 -10.58 11.65
C SER A 542 29.60 -11.94 11.52
N ARG A 543 29.75 -12.83 12.51
CA ARG A 543 28.82 -13.96 12.66
C ARG A 543 27.50 -13.41 13.19
N GLY A 544 26.71 -12.85 12.27
CA GLY A 544 25.43 -12.25 12.58
C GLY A 544 24.40 -12.24 11.47
N GLY A 545 24.78 -12.52 10.21
CA GLY A 545 23.83 -12.76 9.12
C GLY A 545 24.47 -13.71 8.12
N SER A 546 23.78 -14.81 7.79
CA SER A 546 24.20 -15.71 6.72
C SER A 546 23.77 -15.09 5.38
N GLY A 547 24.62 -14.29 4.75
CA GLY A 547 24.29 -13.67 3.45
C GLY A 547 25.21 -12.52 3.04
N ASP A 548 24.93 -11.94 1.87
CA ASP A 548 25.58 -10.74 1.33
C ASP A 548 25.18 -9.49 2.13
N TYR A 549 26.06 -8.48 2.22
CA TYR A 549 25.73 -7.19 2.82
C TYR A 549 25.62 -6.11 1.77
N ALA A 550 24.51 -5.39 1.72
CA ALA A 550 24.43 -4.13 0.99
C ALA A 550 24.96 -3.00 1.87
N ILE A 551 25.90 -2.24 1.32
CA ILE A 551 26.53 -1.10 1.98
C ILE A 551 26.17 0.15 1.19
N ALA A 552 25.58 1.14 1.86
CA ALA A 552 25.44 2.49 1.32
C ALA A 552 26.34 3.47 2.07
N PRO A 553 27.38 3.99 1.40
CA PRO A 553 28.22 5.07 1.89
C PRO A 553 27.43 6.35 2.18
N LEU A 554 27.85 7.08 3.22
CA LEU A 554 27.39 8.45 3.47
C LEU A 554 28.50 9.29 4.09
N VAL A 555 28.44 10.60 3.82
CA VAL A 555 29.39 11.57 4.38
C VAL A 555 28.61 12.66 5.10
N VAL A 556 28.84 12.80 6.40
CA VAL A 556 28.21 13.81 7.28
C VAL A 556 29.31 14.71 7.80
N ASP A 557 29.21 16.01 7.54
CA ASP A 557 30.18 17.02 8.00
C ASP A 557 31.65 16.69 7.69
N GLY A 558 31.90 16.12 6.51
CA GLY A 558 33.24 15.70 6.06
C GLY A 558 33.75 14.41 6.70
N ARG A 559 32.94 13.74 7.53
CA ARG A 559 33.24 12.45 8.15
C ARG A 559 32.55 11.32 7.41
N TRP A 560 33.29 10.23 7.22
CA TRP A 560 32.77 9.05 6.55
C TRP A 560 31.81 8.26 7.44
N GLY A 561 30.86 7.59 6.80
CA GLY A 561 29.91 6.69 7.43
C GLY A 561 29.31 5.73 6.41
N ALA A 562 28.56 4.75 6.89
CA ALA A 562 27.84 3.81 6.04
C ALA A 562 26.65 3.20 6.76
N ILE A 563 25.58 2.94 6.00
CA ILE A 563 24.52 2.02 6.42
C ILE A 563 24.87 0.66 5.83
N ALA A 564 24.90 -0.37 6.68
CA ALA A 564 25.13 -1.75 6.28
C ALA A 564 23.88 -2.59 6.59
N VAL A 565 23.36 -3.28 5.58
CA VAL A 565 22.13 -4.07 5.66
C VAL A 565 22.42 -5.49 5.19
N ALA A 566 22.05 -6.48 6.00
CA ALA A 566 22.24 -7.88 5.64
C ALA A 566 21.11 -8.35 4.71
N SER A 567 21.47 -9.03 3.62
CA SER A 567 20.48 -9.67 2.75
C SER A 567 19.84 -10.87 3.47
N PRO A 568 18.56 -11.18 3.23
CA PRO A 568 17.94 -12.41 3.72
C PRO A 568 18.68 -13.67 3.20
N PRO A 569 18.67 -14.80 3.95
CA PRO A 569 19.44 -16.00 3.57
C PRO A 569 19.06 -16.61 2.22
N GLU A 570 17.82 -16.39 1.76
CA GLU A 570 17.25 -16.97 0.54
C GLU A 570 17.23 -15.99 -0.64
N GLN A 571 17.69 -14.74 -0.44
CA GLN A 571 17.57 -13.68 -1.45
C GLN A 571 18.74 -12.69 -1.35
N SER A 572 19.48 -12.51 -2.45
CA SER A 572 20.45 -11.43 -2.58
C SER A 572 19.75 -10.14 -3.03
N PHE A 573 20.21 -8.99 -2.55
CA PHE A 573 19.69 -7.70 -2.96
C PHE A 573 20.08 -7.39 -4.41
N GLY A 574 19.13 -6.87 -5.20
CA GLY A 574 19.36 -6.43 -6.57
C GLY A 574 19.67 -4.94 -6.67
N GLU A 575 19.74 -4.45 -7.90
CA GLU A 575 19.95 -3.03 -8.23
C GLU A 575 18.91 -2.12 -7.55
N ARG A 576 17.65 -2.55 -7.53
CA ARG A 576 16.55 -1.80 -6.89
C ARG A 576 16.77 -1.61 -5.38
N GLU A 577 17.16 -2.67 -4.66
CA GLU A 577 17.40 -2.59 -3.23
C GLU A 577 18.63 -1.71 -2.93
N LEU A 578 19.65 -1.73 -3.80
CA LEU A 578 20.79 -0.83 -3.71
C LEU A 578 20.39 0.64 -3.94
N GLU A 579 19.57 0.94 -4.95
CA GLU A 579 19.05 2.29 -5.19
C GLU A 579 18.23 2.81 -3.99
N LEU A 580 17.35 1.97 -3.45
CA LEU A 580 16.57 2.27 -2.25
C LEU A 580 17.48 2.55 -1.05
N LEU A 581 18.48 1.70 -0.81
CA LEU A 581 19.44 1.89 0.28
C LEU A 581 20.25 3.18 0.10
N GLY A 582 20.62 3.54 -1.14
CA GLY A 582 21.24 4.84 -1.44
C GLY A 582 20.34 6.02 -1.10
N GLY A 583 19.05 5.93 -1.44
CA GLY A 583 18.05 6.92 -1.04
C GLY A 583 17.90 7.04 0.48
N LEU A 584 17.90 5.91 1.20
CA LEU A 584 17.85 5.87 2.67
C LEU A 584 19.10 6.49 3.29
N ALA A 585 20.29 6.19 2.78
CA ALA A 585 21.54 6.79 3.22
C ALA A 585 21.57 8.29 2.98
N HIS A 586 20.98 8.77 1.89
CA HIS A 586 20.82 10.20 1.64
C HIS A 586 19.90 10.88 2.67
N GLN A 587 18.74 10.29 2.99
CA GLN A 587 17.85 10.84 4.03
C GLN A 587 18.50 10.79 5.41
N ALA A 588 19.17 9.69 5.75
CA ALA A 588 19.92 9.54 6.99
C ALA A 588 21.01 10.60 7.12
N LYS A 589 21.78 10.85 6.05
CA LYS A 589 22.80 11.90 6.03
C LYS A 589 22.22 13.27 6.41
N LEU A 590 21.10 13.66 5.79
CA LEU A 590 20.47 14.96 6.04
C LEU A 590 19.98 15.06 7.49
N ALA A 591 19.32 14.01 7.98
CA ALA A 591 18.79 13.99 9.35
C ALA A 591 19.91 14.04 10.40
N ILE A 592 20.97 13.24 10.22
CA ILE A 592 22.13 13.20 11.12
C ILE A 592 22.84 14.56 11.13
N ALA A 593 23.05 15.19 9.96
CA ALA A 593 23.68 16.50 9.87
C ALA A 593 22.84 17.61 10.54
N ASN A 594 21.52 17.56 10.41
CA ASN A 594 20.62 18.51 11.05
C ASN A 594 20.63 18.33 12.58
N ALA A 595 20.51 17.09 13.07
CA ALA A 595 20.54 16.79 14.49
C ALA A 595 21.89 17.14 15.14
N SER A 596 23.01 16.81 14.48
CA SER A 596 24.35 17.17 14.97
C SER A 596 24.57 18.68 15.02
N SER A 597 24.08 19.41 14.01
CA SER A 597 24.16 20.87 13.94
C SER A 597 23.35 21.52 15.05
N PHE A 598 22.14 21.02 15.31
CA PHE A 598 21.28 21.53 16.38
C PHE A 598 21.93 21.34 17.77
N GLU A 599 22.41 20.13 18.09
CA GLU A 599 23.12 19.86 19.35
C GLU A 599 24.40 20.70 19.49
N SER A 600 25.13 20.90 18.39
CA SER A 600 26.33 21.74 18.38
C SER A 600 26.00 23.21 18.64
N LEU A 601 24.94 23.75 18.03
CA LEU A 601 24.47 25.11 18.25
C LEU A 601 24.04 25.32 19.70
N GLU A 602 23.27 24.39 20.25
CA GLU A 602 22.83 24.44 21.64
C GLU A 602 24.02 24.43 22.61
N ARG A 603 24.98 23.52 22.41
CA ARG A 603 26.20 23.46 23.20
C ARG A 603 27.02 24.74 23.07
N THR A 604 27.17 25.27 21.86
CA THR A 604 27.94 26.51 21.62
C THR A 604 27.28 27.70 22.29
N PHE A 605 25.95 27.79 22.23
CA PHE A 605 25.17 28.82 22.92
C PHE A 605 25.40 28.76 24.43
N LEU A 606 25.19 27.59 25.06
CA LEU A 606 25.42 27.41 26.50
C LEU A 606 26.87 27.73 26.89
N SER A 607 27.86 27.27 26.13
CA SER A 607 29.27 27.57 26.43
C SER A 607 29.61 29.06 26.32
N THR A 608 28.96 29.79 25.40
CA THR A 608 29.12 31.25 25.27
C THR A 608 28.45 31.98 26.44
N VAL A 609 27.25 31.53 26.83
CA VAL A 609 26.53 32.02 28.02
C VAL A 609 27.38 31.83 29.28
N GLU A 610 27.91 30.63 29.50
CA GLU A 610 28.80 30.34 30.64
C GLU A 610 30.07 31.21 30.60
N ALA A 611 30.68 31.42 29.43
CA ALA A 611 31.85 32.28 29.30
C ALA A 611 31.55 33.75 29.65
N LEU A 612 30.39 34.27 29.25
CA LEU A 612 29.94 35.63 29.60
C LEU A 612 29.64 35.77 31.09
N ALA A 613 28.96 34.79 31.69
CA ALA A 613 28.70 34.75 33.12
C ALA A 613 30.02 34.74 33.92
N ASN A 614 30.97 33.88 33.53
CA ASN A 614 32.30 33.82 34.16
C ASN A 614 33.10 35.14 33.99
N ALA A 615 33.01 35.78 32.82
CA ALA A 615 33.70 37.05 32.56
C ALA A 615 33.11 38.21 33.39
N LEU A 616 31.80 38.16 33.69
CA LEU A 616 31.19 39.07 34.64
C LEU A 616 31.69 38.81 36.06
N GLU A 617 31.66 37.56 36.52
CA GLU A 617 32.09 37.20 37.88
C GLU A 617 33.54 37.62 38.14
N ALA A 618 34.42 37.60 37.13
CA ALA A 618 35.81 38.07 37.27
C ALA A 618 35.95 39.56 37.65
N ARG A 619 34.90 40.38 37.54
CA ARG A 619 34.87 41.78 38.03
C ARG A 619 34.46 41.92 39.48
N ASP A 620 33.75 40.92 40.02
CA ASP A 620 33.50 40.75 41.44
C ASP A 620 34.72 40.02 42.02
N GLU A 621 35.16 40.31 43.25
CA GLU A 621 36.34 39.63 43.84
C GLU A 621 36.06 38.14 44.18
N TYR A 622 35.01 37.56 43.60
CA TYR A 622 34.41 36.27 43.90
C TYR A 622 34.59 35.30 42.73
N THR A 623 35.22 34.16 43.01
CA THR A 623 35.71 33.20 42.02
C THR A 623 34.61 32.49 41.23
N SER A 624 34.95 32.06 40.00
CA SER A 624 34.16 31.27 39.02
C SER A 624 33.50 29.96 39.52
N SER A 625 33.61 29.67 40.81
CA SER A 625 32.93 28.58 41.51
C SER A 625 31.51 28.93 41.95
N HIS A 626 31.14 30.22 42.01
CA HIS A 626 29.89 30.69 42.61
C HIS A 626 28.66 30.38 41.76
N ALA A 627 28.54 30.93 40.55
CA ALA A 627 27.42 30.65 39.64
C ALA A 627 27.26 29.14 39.41
N ARG A 628 28.35 28.41 39.16
CA ARG A 628 28.30 26.96 38.92
C ARG A 628 27.77 26.18 40.13
N TRP A 629 28.16 26.58 41.35
CA TRP A 629 27.67 25.93 42.56
C TRP A 629 26.18 26.20 42.78
N ILE A 630 25.73 27.44 42.54
CA ILE A 630 24.32 27.81 42.65
C ILE A 630 23.51 27.02 41.62
N THR A 631 23.94 26.99 40.35
CA THR A 631 23.25 26.27 39.28
C THR A 631 23.10 24.77 39.59
N ASP A 632 24.18 24.07 39.95
CA ASP A 632 24.12 22.63 40.28
C ASP A 632 23.24 22.36 41.51
N THR A 633 23.28 23.22 42.52
CA THR A 633 22.41 23.06 43.71
C THR A 633 20.95 23.35 43.37
N ALA A 634 20.67 24.42 42.63
CA ALA A 634 19.34 24.80 42.22
C ALA A 634 18.68 23.73 41.35
N LEU A 635 19.42 23.14 40.40
CA LEU A 635 18.92 22.05 39.55
C LEU A 635 18.52 20.80 40.36
N ARG A 636 19.32 20.43 41.38
CA ARG A 636 18.97 19.32 42.28
C ARG A 636 17.71 19.60 43.09
N VAL A 637 17.60 20.82 43.62
CA VAL A 637 16.41 21.26 44.37
C VAL A 637 15.18 21.28 43.44
N GLY A 638 15.32 21.80 42.22
CA GLY A 638 14.26 21.81 41.22
C GLY A 638 13.80 20.40 40.82
N ALA A 639 14.75 19.47 40.63
CA ALA A 639 14.44 18.09 40.30
C ALA A 639 13.68 17.38 41.44
N GLU A 640 14.07 17.60 42.71
CA GLU A 640 13.34 17.05 43.87
C GLU A 640 11.96 17.72 44.08
N LEU A 641 11.78 18.97 43.65
CA LEU A 641 10.48 19.65 43.63
C LEU A 641 9.58 19.21 42.46
N GLY A 642 10.10 18.41 41.52
CA GLY A 642 9.34 17.88 40.38
C GLY A 642 9.23 18.82 39.18
N LEU A 643 10.19 19.73 38.99
CA LEU A 643 10.26 20.53 37.76
C LEU A 643 10.49 19.62 36.53
N ASP A 644 9.80 19.94 35.42
CA ASP A 644 10.00 19.28 34.14
C ASP A 644 11.29 19.77 33.43
N GLY A 645 11.63 19.16 32.29
CA GLY A 645 12.86 19.47 31.56
C GLY A 645 12.97 20.94 31.15
N ASP A 646 11.87 21.55 30.71
CA ASP A 646 11.84 22.95 30.29
C ASP A 646 11.98 23.91 31.49
N ALA A 647 11.32 23.63 32.61
CA ALA A 647 11.47 24.39 33.83
C ALA A 647 12.88 24.27 34.43
N LEU A 648 13.49 23.08 34.37
CA LEU A 648 14.89 22.89 34.77
C LEU A 648 15.86 23.68 33.87
N LYS A 649 15.59 23.76 32.56
CA LYS A 649 16.37 24.57 31.62
C LYS A 649 16.27 26.06 31.95
N ARG A 650 15.05 26.56 32.22
CA ARG A 650 14.82 27.94 32.66
C ARG A 650 15.52 28.24 33.98
N LEU A 651 15.48 27.30 34.93
CA LEU A 651 16.17 27.38 36.22
C LEU A 651 17.70 27.42 36.05
N GLU A 652 18.26 26.60 35.17
CA GLU A 652 19.69 26.59 34.84
C GLU A 652 20.15 27.96 34.32
N LEU A 653 19.47 28.48 33.30
CA LEU A 653 19.78 29.77 32.70
C LEU A 653 19.52 30.93 33.68
N GLY A 654 18.44 30.86 34.45
CA GLY A 654 18.13 31.84 35.50
C GLY A 654 19.21 31.90 36.57
N ALA A 655 19.70 30.74 37.03
CA ALA A 655 20.79 30.66 38.01
C ALA A 655 22.11 31.21 37.45
N LEU A 656 22.44 30.92 36.18
CA LEU A 656 23.64 31.46 35.52
C LEU A 656 23.61 32.98 35.37
N PHE A 657 22.43 33.58 35.15
CA PHE A 657 22.28 35.00 34.87
C PHE A 657 21.73 35.86 36.01
N HIS A 658 21.40 35.29 37.17
CA HIS A 658 20.70 36.03 38.24
C HIS A 658 21.38 37.36 38.62
N ASP A 659 22.72 37.40 38.55
CA ASP A 659 23.54 38.56 38.90
C ASP A 659 24.05 39.38 37.70
N ILE A 660 23.60 39.09 36.46
CA ILE A 660 24.12 39.72 35.23
C ILE A 660 24.01 41.26 35.24
N GLY A 661 23.01 41.81 35.93
CA GLY A 661 22.79 43.24 36.03
C GLY A 661 23.82 44.00 36.87
N LYS A 662 24.67 43.32 37.65
CA LYS A 662 25.77 43.95 38.38
C LYS A 662 26.75 44.70 37.46
N ILE A 663 26.78 44.37 36.16
CA ILE A 663 27.51 45.13 35.12
C ILE A 663 27.18 46.63 35.14
N GLY A 664 25.93 46.97 35.42
CA GLY A 664 25.47 48.36 35.43
C GLY A 664 25.78 49.12 36.73
N ILE A 665 26.38 48.46 37.72
CA ILE A 665 26.67 49.04 39.04
C ILE A 665 28.12 49.53 39.11
N PRO A 666 28.39 50.78 39.56
CA PRO A 666 29.75 51.29 39.69
C PRO A 666 30.64 50.47 40.64
N ASN A 667 31.90 50.20 40.24
CA ASN A 667 32.87 49.46 41.07
C ASN A 667 33.13 50.10 42.44
N SER A 668 33.04 51.44 42.55
CA SER A 668 33.20 52.14 43.83
C SER A 668 32.13 51.76 44.87
N ILE A 669 30.99 51.26 44.41
CA ILE A 669 29.88 50.76 45.24
C ILE A 669 30.03 49.25 45.42
N LEU A 670 30.25 48.51 44.34
CA LEU A 670 30.31 47.05 44.34
C LEU A 670 31.48 46.50 45.19
N LEU A 671 32.66 47.15 45.10
CA LEU A 671 33.89 46.78 45.80
C LEU A 671 34.17 47.66 47.02
N LYS A 672 33.18 48.42 47.51
CA LYS A 672 33.37 49.26 48.70
C LYS A 672 33.90 48.38 49.85
N PRO A 673 34.81 48.90 50.72
CA PRO A 673 35.25 48.36 52.02
C PRO A 673 34.64 49.13 53.26
N GLY A 674 33.37 49.58 53.22
CA GLY A 674 32.44 49.66 54.36
C GLY A 674 30.95 49.32 54.03
N PRO A 675 30.01 49.40 55.00
CA PRO A 675 28.57 49.30 54.72
C PRO A 675 28.12 50.34 53.69
N LEU A 676 27.08 49.99 52.93
CA LEU A 676 26.49 50.86 51.91
C LEU A 676 25.60 51.92 52.56
N THR A 677 25.59 53.14 51.99
CA THR A 677 24.57 54.16 52.32
C THR A 677 23.22 53.76 51.70
N ASP A 678 22.15 54.44 52.10
CA ASP A 678 20.81 54.16 51.55
C ASP A 678 20.76 54.46 50.04
N GLU A 679 21.47 55.48 49.55
CA GLU A 679 21.58 55.79 48.12
C GLU A 679 22.38 54.72 47.36
N GLU A 680 23.48 54.24 47.95
CA GLU A 680 24.29 53.16 47.36
C GLU A 680 23.53 51.83 47.32
N ARG A 681 22.76 51.53 48.38
CA ARG A 681 21.85 50.37 48.43
C ARG A 681 20.82 50.45 47.32
N ALA A 682 20.15 51.58 47.17
CA ALA A 682 19.14 51.78 46.12
C ALA A 682 19.71 51.55 44.71
N LEU A 683 20.99 51.89 44.48
CA LEU A 683 21.66 51.59 43.22
C LEU A 683 21.91 50.09 43.02
N ILE A 684 22.35 49.36 44.06
CA ILE A 684 22.53 47.91 43.96
C ILE A 684 21.20 47.20 43.71
N GLU A 685 20.11 47.63 44.34
CA GLU A 685 18.78 47.02 44.18
C GLU A 685 18.21 47.16 42.76
N LEU A 686 18.83 47.95 41.88
CA LEU A 686 18.48 48.04 40.45
C LEU A 686 19.03 46.87 39.62
N HIS A 687 19.98 46.08 40.13
CA HIS A 687 20.64 45.05 39.33
C HIS A 687 19.70 43.96 38.79
N PRO A 688 18.59 43.54 39.43
CA PRO A 688 17.68 42.55 38.84
C PRO A 688 16.94 43.14 37.62
N GLU A 689 16.58 44.42 37.68
CA GLU A 689 15.97 45.15 36.57
C GLU A 689 16.94 45.35 35.42
N LEU A 690 18.18 45.74 35.72
CA LEU A 690 19.23 45.87 34.71
C LEU A 690 19.55 44.51 34.08
N GLY A 691 19.56 43.44 34.87
CA GLY A 691 19.78 42.08 34.39
C GLY A 691 18.71 41.67 33.38
N ALA A 692 17.44 41.84 33.73
CA ALA A 692 16.34 41.59 32.81
C ALA A 692 16.42 42.46 31.54
N LYS A 693 16.82 43.74 31.64
CA LYS A 693 17.01 44.61 30.47
C LYS A 693 18.17 44.18 29.58
N ILE A 694 19.25 43.61 30.14
CA ILE A 694 20.39 43.08 29.38
C ILE A 694 19.98 41.83 28.60
N LEU A 695 19.15 40.97 29.20
CA LEU A 695 18.70 39.72 28.59
C LEU A 695 17.54 39.92 27.58
N ALA A 696 16.70 40.94 27.77
CA ALA A 696 15.49 41.18 26.97
C ALA A 696 15.70 41.19 25.43
N PRO A 697 16.82 41.66 24.87
CA PRO A 697 17.07 41.59 23.42
C PRO A 697 17.36 40.19 22.87
N ILE A 698 17.55 39.17 23.72
CA ILE A 698 17.86 37.80 23.32
C ILE A 698 16.56 36.98 23.41
N ASP A 699 15.91 36.72 22.27
CA ASP A 699 14.60 36.07 22.21
C ASP A 699 14.55 34.74 22.97
N GLN A 700 15.62 33.94 22.89
CA GLN A 700 15.73 32.64 23.58
C GLN A 700 15.79 32.75 25.12
N LEU A 701 16.03 33.94 25.68
CA LEU A 701 16.11 34.20 27.13
C LEU A 701 14.94 35.03 27.65
N SER A 702 13.90 35.26 26.84
CA SER A 702 12.71 36.04 27.20
C SER A 702 12.04 35.51 28.48
N ASP A 703 11.83 34.19 28.58
CA ASP A 703 11.23 33.56 29.77
C ASP A 703 12.12 33.69 31.02
N VAL A 704 13.43 33.70 30.83
CA VAL A 704 14.44 33.83 31.89
C VAL A 704 14.48 35.25 32.48
N CYS A 705 14.08 36.27 31.71
CA CYS A 705 14.04 37.66 32.17
C CYS A 705 13.16 37.83 33.41
N SER A 706 12.02 37.11 33.45
CA SER A 706 11.09 37.16 34.59
C SER A 706 11.70 36.55 35.86
N ILE A 707 12.50 35.50 35.70
CA ILE A 707 13.22 34.81 36.77
C ILE A 707 14.29 35.74 37.33
N VAL A 708 15.17 36.25 36.47
CA VAL A 708 16.28 37.15 36.87
C VAL A 708 15.76 38.41 37.56
N ARG A 709 14.69 39.02 37.07
CA ARG A 709 14.07 40.19 37.72
C ARG A 709 13.57 39.87 39.13
N ALA A 710 13.08 38.66 39.36
CA ALA A 710 12.46 38.24 40.60
C ALA A 710 13.41 37.54 41.59
N CYS A 711 14.71 37.37 41.26
CA CYS A 711 15.67 36.63 42.07
C CYS A 711 15.95 37.21 43.48
N HIS A 712 15.49 38.44 43.77
CA HIS A 712 15.58 39.07 45.09
C HIS A 712 14.22 39.39 45.73
N GLU A 713 13.14 38.86 45.15
CA GLU A 713 11.83 38.93 45.77
C GLU A 713 11.75 38.01 46.98
N ARG A 714 11.06 38.46 48.02
CA ARG A 714 10.91 37.70 49.27
C ARG A 714 9.51 37.12 49.35
N TRP A 715 9.40 35.94 49.94
CA TRP A 715 8.10 35.27 50.11
C TRP A 715 7.06 36.15 50.81
N ASP A 716 7.49 36.98 51.76
CA ASP A 716 6.68 37.95 52.51
C ASP A 716 6.36 39.28 51.78
N GLY A 717 6.85 39.47 50.55
CA GLY A 717 6.64 40.70 49.78
C GLY A 717 7.54 41.88 50.17
N ALA A 718 8.49 41.68 51.09
CA ALA A 718 9.45 42.73 51.48
C ALA A 718 10.69 42.81 50.57
N GLY A 719 10.69 42.06 49.46
CA GLY A 719 11.80 42.00 48.49
C GLY A 719 11.81 43.16 47.50
N TYR A 720 12.62 43.01 46.45
CA TYR A 720 12.76 43.98 45.36
C TYR A 720 12.98 43.24 44.03
N PRO A 721 12.72 43.87 42.86
CA PRO A 721 12.30 45.27 42.66
C PRO A 721 10.79 45.52 42.67
N ASP A 722 9.95 44.50 42.45
CA ASP A 722 8.51 44.63 42.23
C ASP A 722 7.67 44.38 43.50
N ARG A 723 8.28 43.84 44.56
CA ARG A 723 7.62 43.48 45.84
C ARG A 723 6.55 42.41 45.68
N LYS A 724 6.84 41.43 44.83
CA LYS A 724 5.98 40.25 44.65
C LYS A 724 6.00 39.39 45.91
N ALA A 725 4.89 38.74 46.21
CA ALA A 725 4.76 37.89 47.40
C ALA A 725 4.25 36.48 47.04
N GLY A 726 4.65 35.50 47.83
CA GLY A 726 4.19 34.11 47.67
C GLY A 726 4.42 33.55 46.26
N GLU A 727 3.34 33.01 45.68
CA GLU A 727 3.35 32.35 44.38
C GLU A 727 3.41 33.31 43.17
N GLU A 728 3.31 34.64 43.39
CA GLU A 728 3.55 35.62 42.33
C GLU A 728 5.02 35.63 41.86
N ILE A 729 5.92 35.10 42.70
CA ILE A 729 7.33 34.93 42.41
C ILE A 729 7.51 33.61 41.63
N PRO A 730 8.15 33.63 40.45
CA PRO A 730 8.50 32.41 39.72
C PRO A 730 9.17 31.38 40.62
N LEU A 731 8.79 30.11 40.51
CA LEU A 731 9.34 29.05 41.35
C LEU A 731 10.86 28.96 41.18
N GLU A 732 11.34 29.12 39.95
CA GLU A 732 12.75 29.13 39.62
C GLU A 732 13.51 30.22 40.39
N ALA A 733 12.94 31.43 40.50
CA ALA A 733 13.53 32.53 41.25
C ALA A 733 13.56 32.27 42.77
N ARG A 734 12.51 31.65 43.32
CA ARG A 734 12.45 31.23 44.74
C ARG A 734 13.55 30.22 45.07
N ILE A 735 13.81 29.28 44.16
CA ILE A 735 14.90 28.29 44.29
C ILE A 735 16.25 28.99 44.26
N ILE A 736 16.50 29.83 43.24
CA ILE A 736 17.77 30.56 43.08
C ILE A 736 18.06 31.42 44.31
N PHE A 737 17.08 32.19 44.80
CA PHE A 737 17.26 33.07 45.95
C PHE A 737 17.63 32.31 47.23
N THR A 738 17.03 31.14 47.43
CA THR A 738 17.32 30.28 48.59
C THR A 738 18.73 29.68 48.48
N CYS A 739 19.12 29.20 47.30
CA CYS A 739 20.45 28.65 47.04
C CYS A 739 21.56 29.71 47.14
N ASP A 740 21.35 30.90 46.57
CA ASP A 740 22.28 32.02 46.66
C ASP A 740 22.45 32.47 48.11
N ALA A 741 21.37 32.62 48.88
CA ALA A 741 21.47 33.00 50.29
C ALA A 741 22.31 32.01 51.12
N PHE A 742 22.19 30.70 50.86
CA PHE A 742 23.05 29.71 51.50
C PHE A 742 24.52 29.87 51.12
N HIS A 743 24.80 29.99 49.83
CA HIS A 743 26.15 30.16 49.33
C HIS A 743 26.77 31.45 49.91
N ALA A 744 26.03 32.56 49.87
CA ALA A 744 26.39 33.84 50.45
C ALA A 744 26.75 33.78 51.94
N MET A 745 26.05 32.95 52.73
CA MET A 745 26.34 32.76 54.15
C MET A 745 27.58 31.90 54.42
N THR A 746 27.93 31.01 53.50
CA THR A 746 28.99 30.00 53.67
C THR A 746 30.30 30.35 52.97
N THR A 747 30.38 31.51 52.30
CA THR A 747 31.62 32.07 51.73
C THR A 747 32.11 33.32 52.48
N ASP A 748 33.42 33.58 52.47
CA ASP A 748 34.03 34.73 53.15
C ASP A 748 33.85 36.03 52.34
N ARG A 749 33.20 37.05 52.93
CA ARG A 749 32.96 38.36 52.32
C ARG A 749 33.90 39.43 52.93
N PRO A 750 34.21 40.54 52.23
CA PRO A 750 35.13 41.59 52.71
C PRO A 750 34.86 42.13 54.13
N TYR A 751 33.64 41.98 54.67
CA TYR A 751 33.23 42.45 56.01
C TYR A 751 32.74 41.36 56.95
N ARG A 752 32.67 40.12 56.47
CA ARG A 752 31.97 39.07 57.18
C ARG A 752 32.65 37.74 56.89
N LYS A 753 33.17 37.12 57.95
CA LYS A 753 33.61 35.72 57.89
C LYS A 753 32.42 34.80 57.58
N ARG A 754 32.68 33.75 56.79
CA ARG A 754 31.70 32.70 56.51
C ARG A 754 31.15 32.07 57.79
N LEU A 755 29.88 31.71 57.77
CA LEU A 755 29.27 30.91 58.82
C LEU A 755 29.64 29.43 58.69
N SER A 756 29.47 28.68 59.76
CA SER A 756 29.43 27.23 59.65
C SER A 756 28.21 26.78 58.82
N ALA A 757 28.32 25.62 58.17
CA ALA A 757 27.20 25.08 57.41
C ALA A 757 25.95 24.84 58.28
N ASP A 758 26.14 24.37 59.52
CA ASP A 758 25.05 24.11 60.45
C ASP A 758 24.32 25.41 60.84
N GLU A 759 25.06 26.50 61.08
CA GLU A 759 24.45 27.82 61.33
C GLU A 759 23.75 28.39 60.09
N ALA A 760 24.30 28.19 58.89
CA ALA A 760 23.67 28.65 57.65
C ALA A 760 22.36 27.89 57.37
N LEU A 761 22.33 26.57 57.59
CA LEU A 761 21.12 25.76 57.50
C LEU A 761 20.07 26.19 58.52
N ALA A 762 20.47 26.45 59.77
CA ALA A 762 19.56 26.93 60.81
C ALA A 762 18.93 28.29 60.43
N ARG A 763 19.72 29.23 59.89
CA ARG A 763 19.21 30.53 59.43
C ARG A 763 18.26 30.43 58.25
N LEU A 764 18.49 29.52 57.31
CA LEU A 764 17.52 29.26 56.23
C LEU A 764 16.19 28.75 56.81
N ALA A 765 16.25 27.81 57.75
CA ALA A 765 15.06 27.24 58.39
C ALA A 765 14.26 28.29 59.17
N GLU A 766 14.94 29.17 59.92
CA GLU A 766 14.31 30.28 60.65
C GLU A 766 13.64 31.31 59.73
N ALA A 767 14.20 31.50 58.53
CA ALA A 767 13.68 32.45 57.54
C ALA A 767 12.62 31.84 56.59
N SER A 768 12.24 30.58 56.82
CA SER A 768 11.17 29.89 56.09
C SER A 768 9.81 30.55 56.31
N GLY A 769 9.06 30.79 55.23
CA GLY A 769 7.75 31.45 55.27
C GLY A 769 7.79 32.96 55.47
N THR A 770 8.99 33.54 55.57
CA THR A 770 9.20 35.01 55.57
C THR A 770 10.06 35.41 54.38
N GLN A 771 11.37 35.18 54.46
CA GLN A 771 12.28 35.50 53.35
C GLN A 771 12.15 34.49 52.21
N PHE A 772 12.04 33.21 52.55
CA PHE A 772 12.10 32.11 51.58
C PHE A 772 10.80 31.31 51.57
N ASP A 773 10.51 30.71 50.42
CA ASP A 773 9.39 29.78 50.26
C ASP A 773 9.56 28.55 51.16
N PRO A 774 8.58 28.22 52.02
CA PRO A 774 8.64 27.06 52.90
C PRO A 774 8.91 25.72 52.19
N ALA A 775 8.29 25.50 51.02
CA ALA A 775 8.44 24.26 50.26
C ALA A 775 9.85 24.14 49.67
N VAL A 776 10.38 25.25 49.16
CA VAL A 776 11.76 25.31 48.64
C VAL A 776 12.77 25.10 49.76
N VAL A 777 12.59 25.74 50.93
CA VAL A 777 13.49 25.57 52.07
C VAL A 777 13.55 24.13 52.53
N GLU A 778 12.41 23.44 52.63
CA GLU A 778 12.38 22.02 53.05
C GLU A 778 13.27 21.15 52.15
N ILE A 779 13.10 21.25 50.84
CA ILE A 779 13.88 20.48 49.86
C ILE A 779 15.33 20.93 49.84
N CYS A 780 15.59 22.24 49.86
CA CYS A 780 16.94 22.80 49.87
C CYS A 780 17.75 22.31 51.08
N LEU A 781 17.16 22.28 52.28
CA LEU A 781 17.80 21.74 53.47
C LEU A 781 18.18 20.26 53.29
N ARG A 782 17.30 19.46 52.68
CA ARG A 782 17.55 18.03 52.43
C ARG A 782 18.71 17.82 51.45
N VAL A 783 18.69 18.53 50.31
CA VAL A 783 19.73 18.47 49.27
C VAL A 783 21.08 18.91 49.83
N LEU A 784 21.12 20.02 50.58
CA LEU A 784 22.36 20.56 51.17
C LEU A 784 22.92 19.65 52.27
N GLN A 785 22.07 19.08 53.13
CA GLN A 785 22.50 18.13 54.17
C GLN A 785 23.09 16.85 53.56
N ALA A 786 22.51 16.32 52.48
CA ALA A 786 23.03 15.15 51.78
C ALA A 786 24.42 15.44 51.19
N ARG A 787 24.56 16.56 50.46
CA ARG A 787 25.83 17.00 49.85
C ARG A 787 26.95 17.20 50.87
N TRP A 788 26.63 17.76 52.04
CA TRP A 788 27.60 17.97 53.11
C TRP A 788 27.98 16.70 53.88
N LYS A 789 27.07 15.73 54.01
CA LYS A 789 27.44 14.41 54.55
C LYS A 789 28.44 13.69 53.64
N GLU A 790 28.25 13.77 52.32
CA GLU A 790 29.19 13.19 51.33
C GLU A 790 30.57 13.86 51.37
N THR A 791 30.60 15.19 51.46
CA THR A 791 31.87 15.96 51.49
C THR A 791 32.66 15.69 52.78
N ARG A 792 31.97 15.48 53.91
CA ARG A 792 32.58 15.11 55.20
C ARG A 792 33.10 13.67 55.23
N ALA A 793 32.46 12.75 54.49
CA ALA A 793 32.89 11.35 54.37
C ALA A 793 34.10 11.16 53.44
N GLN A 794 34.35 12.08 52.51
CA GLN A 794 35.54 12.08 51.63
C GLN A 794 36.77 12.79 52.25
N SER A 795 36.57 13.55 53.34
CA SER A 795 37.63 14.31 54.03
C SER A 795 38.15 13.63 55.31
N LEU A 796 37.60 12.46 55.65
CA LEU A 796 38.00 11.53 56.72
C LEU A 796 38.60 10.28 56.07
#